data_AF-A0AAU3E7E5-F1
#
_entry.id   AF-A0AAU3E7E5-F1
#
_cell.length_a   1.000
_cell.length_b   1.000
_cell.length_c   1.000
_cell.angle_alpha   90.00
_cell.angle_beta   90.00
_cell.angle_gamma   90.00
#
_symmetry.space_group_name_H-M   'P 1'
#
loop_
_entity.id
_entity.type
_entity.pdbx_description
1 polymer ?
#
loop_
_entity_poly.entity_id
_entity_poly.type
_entity_poly.pdbx_seq_one_letter_code
_entity_poly.pdbx_strand_id
1 'polypeptide(L)'
;MPRLWGGLVDLPAEPDDAALAALARLVAAGGDEDQLAVRPTGVYARRLEPAPTGPAAADEDWHPRGAVLVDGAAGVRGPHVLRWLADRGAAHLVLTGAALPAGAAAELTGRGVEVTGVGDPAALPDLLDRLAADGHPVRTVVHVADAGGAGEPVAGLDPAELAAAVAARVAAVELLDSACAGRPVDEFVVFTSTAATWGGGGAAVTAAAGAGLEALAAHRRAAGRPATVLAWVPWADEVAEPGQLLRRGVRPLDAELAVAALQQAVGRGDDQLAVADIDWPAFVPAFTAVRPSPLLRGVPEAMAAAAADGPAGGDAGDPARALLTRLTGSTAADRQRILLDLVRARVATVLGHASPGAIEADRDFLELGFDSLTALELRDALRQETGAELSATLLFDHPTPTALARHLLGQLLGAGAAGDAGTGAGDGGGAGGGGLLGGLFNQPKAREDSAGYAELLVKLAQFRPSFTDPGQLSRPAGILRLAEGGAGASLVFCCTMSLLSGAHEYARLASGFRGLRDVWALPNPGFGAGEELPADLDALLRVHADTVLRAVGDGPYVLGGHSGGAMVANVLARELDRQGRPPAAVVLMDTYPADSEVLGGWVPELLDGMTERDSAYTPMDDWRTTAWAGYLPLFLDWQPAPMTSATLLVRASEPLGQWTGEADGWRSRWPYPHETVDAAGDHFSMVADRGPELAASLQGWLAGHDL
;
A
#
# COMPACT_ATOMS: atom_id res chain seq x y z
N MET A 1 2.42 -5.76 -12.42
CA MET A 1 3.64 -6.38 -12.98
C MET A 1 3.53 -7.84 -13.48
N PRO A 2 2.48 -8.66 -13.26
CA PRO A 2 2.47 -10.07 -13.72
C PRO A 2 2.60 -10.30 -15.24
N ARG A 3 2.22 -9.32 -16.07
CA ARG A 3 2.33 -9.38 -17.54
C ARG A 3 3.78 -9.29 -18.07
N LEU A 4 4.74 -8.90 -17.22
CA LEU A 4 6.15 -8.76 -17.59
C LEU A 4 7.01 -9.95 -17.12
N TRP A 5 6.42 -10.92 -16.44
CA TRP A 5 7.14 -12.05 -15.84
C TRP A 5 6.96 -13.33 -16.67
N GLY A 6 8.06 -13.89 -17.17
CA GLY A 6 8.07 -15.20 -17.83
C GLY A 6 8.06 -16.34 -16.81
N GLY A 7 9.16 -16.51 -16.08
CA GLY A 7 9.37 -17.56 -15.09
C GLY A 7 10.85 -17.67 -14.70
N LEU A 8 11.18 -18.71 -13.92
CA LEU A 8 12.53 -19.09 -13.51
C LEU A 8 12.91 -20.43 -14.15
N VAL A 9 14.14 -20.50 -14.67
CA VAL A 9 14.73 -21.75 -15.17
C VAL A 9 16.12 -21.93 -14.57
N ASP A 10 16.30 -23.01 -13.81
CA ASP A 10 17.59 -23.42 -13.28
C ASP A 10 18.31 -24.39 -14.23
N LEU A 11 19.58 -24.10 -14.56
CA LEU A 11 20.38 -24.87 -15.51
C LEU A 11 21.40 -25.78 -14.79
N PRO A 12 21.85 -26.88 -15.42
CA PRO A 12 22.99 -27.62 -14.88
C PRO A 12 24.25 -26.74 -14.90
N ALA A 13 25.20 -27.02 -14.00
CA ALA A 13 26.44 -26.25 -13.86
C ALA A 13 27.25 -26.17 -15.18
N GLU A 14 27.21 -27.23 -15.98
CA GLU A 14 27.80 -27.31 -17.32
C GLU A 14 26.69 -27.67 -18.32
N PRO A 15 25.97 -26.69 -18.89
CA PRO A 15 24.88 -26.96 -19.84
C PRO A 15 25.41 -27.38 -21.20
N ASP A 16 25.00 -28.56 -21.65
CA ASP A 16 25.26 -29.07 -23.00
C ASP A 16 24.24 -28.53 -24.02
N ASP A 17 24.45 -28.87 -25.30
CA ASP A 17 23.56 -28.45 -26.39
C ASP A 17 22.11 -28.91 -26.17
N ALA A 18 21.90 -30.06 -25.52
CA ALA A 18 20.57 -30.58 -25.22
C ALA A 18 19.86 -29.73 -24.15
N ALA A 19 20.57 -29.33 -23.09
CA ALA A 19 20.07 -28.44 -22.05
C ALA A 19 19.74 -27.04 -22.61
N LEU A 20 20.60 -26.48 -23.45
CA LEU A 20 20.36 -25.19 -24.11
C LEU A 20 19.16 -25.26 -25.07
N ALA A 21 19.02 -26.35 -25.82
CA ALA A 21 17.85 -26.58 -26.67
C ALA A 21 16.57 -26.75 -25.84
N ALA A 22 16.64 -27.35 -24.66
CA ALA A 22 15.50 -27.45 -23.74
C ALA A 22 15.10 -26.06 -23.22
N LEU A 23 16.05 -25.24 -22.78
CA LEU A 23 15.79 -23.85 -22.38
C LEU A 23 15.09 -23.05 -23.49
N ALA A 24 15.61 -23.10 -24.72
CA ALA A 24 15.00 -22.40 -25.85
C ALA A 24 13.55 -22.83 -26.11
N ARG A 25 13.26 -24.14 -25.99
CA ARG A 25 11.88 -24.65 -26.08
C ARG A 25 11.00 -24.13 -24.96
N LEU A 26 11.49 -24.11 -23.72
CA LEU A 26 10.70 -23.62 -22.56
C LEU A 26 10.34 -22.14 -22.71
N VAL A 27 11.29 -21.32 -23.16
CA VAL A 27 11.06 -19.88 -23.40
C VAL A 27 10.06 -19.65 -24.54
N ALA A 28 10.07 -20.51 -25.57
CA ALA A 28 9.20 -20.37 -26.75
C ALA A 28 7.80 -20.99 -26.59
N ALA A 29 7.63 -22.03 -25.75
CA ALA A 29 6.44 -22.88 -25.73
C ALA A 29 5.19 -22.24 -25.12
N GLY A 30 5.30 -21.13 -24.37
CA GLY A 30 4.15 -20.38 -23.87
C GLY A 30 3.17 -21.16 -22.97
N GLY A 31 3.69 -21.99 -22.06
CA GLY A 31 2.87 -22.79 -21.13
C GLY A 31 2.67 -22.15 -19.75
N ASP A 32 1.86 -22.81 -18.91
CA ASP A 32 1.54 -22.32 -17.55
C ASP A 32 2.71 -22.47 -16.55
N GLU A 33 3.67 -23.35 -16.85
CA GLU A 33 4.80 -23.66 -15.95
C GLU A 33 5.81 -22.51 -15.93
N ASP A 34 6.18 -22.08 -14.72
CA ASP A 34 7.02 -20.89 -14.52
C ASP A 34 8.16 -21.05 -13.52
N GLN A 35 8.33 -22.26 -12.98
CA GLN A 35 9.41 -22.62 -12.07
C GLN A 35 9.96 -23.97 -12.50
N LEU A 36 11.04 -23.95 -13.27
CA LEU A 36 11.55 -25.09 -14.01
C LEU A 36 13.02 -25.34 -13.70
N ALA A 37 13.43 -26.60 -13.76
CA ALA A 37 14.83 -27.00 -13.65
C ALA A 37 15.19 -27.94 -14.80
N VAL A 38 16.26 -27.63 -15.53
CA VAL A 38 16.82 -28.48 -16.57
C VAL A 38 17.91 -29.34 -15.96
N ARG A 39 17.83 -30.65 -16.17
CA ARG A 39 18.83 -31.64 -15.74
C ARG A 39 19.12 -32.61 -16.89
N PRO A 40 20.23 -33.37 -16.84
CA PRO A 40 20.53 -34.39 -17.85
C PRO A 40 19.41 -35.43 -18.05
N THR A 41 18.61 -35.67 -17.00
CA THR A 41 17.49 -36.61 -16.99
C THR A 41 16.17 -36.03 -17.52
N GLY A 42 16.10 -34.72 -17.76
CA GLY A 42 14.90 -34.06 -18.29
C GLY A 42 14.62 -32.69 -17.67
N VAL A 43 13.42 -32.19 -17.94
CA VAL A 43 12.90 -30.94 -17.36
C VAL A 43 11.97 -31.27 -16.20
N TYR A 44 12.20 -30.60 -15.08
CA TYR A 44 11.41 -30.73 -13.86
C TYR A 44 10.67 -29.43 -13.59
N ALA A 45 9.45 -29.50 -13.06
CA ALA A 45 8.68 -28.35 -12.64
C ALA A 45 8.49 -28.38 -11.13
N ARG A 46 8.55 -27.21 -10.48
CA ARG A 46 8.44 -27.11 -9.03
C ARG A 46 6.99 -27.33 -8.57
N ARG A 47 6.82 -28.08 -7.48
CA ARG A 47 5.53 -28.38 -6.85
C ARG A 47 5.63 -28.23 -5.34
N LEU A 48 4.53 -27.79 -4.74
CA LEU A 48 4.30 -27.91 -3.31
C LEU A 48 3.53 -29.20 -3.08
N GLU A 49 3.98 -30.04 -2.15
CA GLU A 49 3.37 -31.32 -1.83
C GLU A 49 3.18 -31.43 -0.31
N PRO A 50 2.10 -32.06 0.18
CA PRO A 50 1.96 -32.36 1.60
C PRO A 50 3.10 -33.26 2.08
N ALA A 51 3.79 -32.84 3.14
CA ALA A 51 4.79 -33.67 3.81
C ALA A 51 4.07 -34.70 4.70
N PRO A 52 4.15 -36.01 4.42
CA PRO A 52 3.46 -37.01 5.23
C PRO A 52 4.03 -37.04 6.65
N THR A 53 3.15 -37.07 7.65
CA THR A 53 3.59 -37.22 9.04
C THR A 53 4.02 -38.66 9.30
N GLY A 54 5.29 -38.85 9.67
CA GLY A 54 5.82 -40.13 10.16
C GLY A 54 5.20 -40.55 11.50
N PRO A 55 5.58 -41.72 12.04
CA PRO A 55 5.09 -42.19 13.34
C PRO A 55 5.56 -41.26 14.47
N ALA A 56 4.63 -40.86 15.34
CA ALA A 56 4.82 -39.88 16.41
C ALA A 56 5.99 -40.17 17.38
N ALA A 57 6.43 -41.43 17.49
CA ALA A 57 7.51 -41.83 18.38
C ALA A 57 8.87 -41.16 18.05
N ALA A 58 9.17 -40.89 16.77
CA ALA A 58 10.40 -40.19 16.39
C ALA A 58 10.40 -38.70 16.77
N ASP A 59 9.22 -38.13 17.05
CA ASP A 59 9.03 -36.69 17.27
C ASP A 59 9.33 -36.29 18.73
N GLU A 60 9.21 -37.22 19.68
CA GLU A 60 9.38 -36.95 21.12
C GLU A 60 10.77 -37.28 21.66
N ASP A 61 11.55 -38.12 20.97
CA ASP A 61 12.80 -38.66 21.50
C ASP A 61 14.03 -37.74 21.34
N TRP A 62 13.98 -36.75 20.43
CA TRP A 62 15.12 -35.84 20.22
C TRP A 62 15.48 -35.10 21.52
N HIS A 63 16.75 -34.81 21.79
CA HIS A 63 17.18 -33.93 22.89
C HIS A 63 18.50 -33.27 22.46
N PRO A 64 18.70 -31.96 22.68
CA PRO A 64 19.96 -31.29 22.35
C PRO A 64 21.11 -31.90 23.16
N ARG A 65 22.23 -32.13 22.49
CA ARG A 65 23.47 -32.60 23.13
C ARG A 65 24.44 -31.43 23.27
N GLY A 66 25.20 -31.39 24.36
CA GLY A 66 26.17 -30.30 24.57
C GLY A 66 25.50 -28.92 24.62
N ALA A 67 26.19 -27.90 24.12
CA ALA A 67 25.67 -26.54 24.07
C ALA A 67 24.85 -26.28 22.80
N VAL A 68 23.89 -25.35 22.89
CA VAL A 68 23.06 -24.92 21.75
C VAL A 68 23.37 -23.47 21.40
N LEU A 69 23.75 -23.21 20.16
CA LEU A 69 23.96 -21.86 19.63
C LEU A 69 22.65 -21.34 19.01
N VAL A 70 22.14 -20.23 19.51
CA VAL A 70 20.91 -19.60 19.01
C VAL A 70 21.20 -18.18 18.54
N ASP A 71 20.94 -17.94 17.26
CA ASP A 71 20.99 -16.61 16.66
C ASP A 71 19.58 -16.04 16.51
N GLY A 72 19.43 -14.71 16.66
CA GLY A 72 18.12 -14.05 16.58
C GLY A 72 17.21 -14.27 17.79
N ALA A 73 17.80 -14.67 18.93
CA ALA A 73 17.09 -15.01 20.17
C ALA A 73 16.25 -13.85 20.78
N ALA A 74 16.54 -12.60 20.41
CA ALA A 74 15.81 -11.42 20.88
C ALA A 74 14.55 -11.08 20.08
N GLY A 75 14.31 -11.74 18.94
CA GLY A 75 13.10 -11.59 18.14
C GLY A 75 11.85 -12.15 18.82
N VAL A 76 10.69 -11.99 18.21
CA VAL A 76 9.40 -12.43 18.75
C VAL A 76 9.38 -13.95 18.96
N ARG A 77 9.92 -14.71 18.00
CA ARG A 77 9.98 -16.18 18.08
C ARG A 77 11.02 -16.70 19.07
N GLY A 78 12.06 -15.92 19.33
CA GLY A 78 13.23 -16.33 20.12
C GLY A 78 12.87 -16.91 21.49
N PRO A 79 12.10 -16.21 22.35
CA PRO A 79 11.71 -16.71 23.66
C PRO A 79 11.00 -18.07 23.64
N HIS A 80 10.16 -18.34 22.64
CA HIS A 80 9.46 -19.61 22.49
C HIS A 80 10.43 -20.76 22.16
N VAL A 81 11.37 -20.51 21.24
CA VAL A 81 12.42 -21.48 20.88
C VAL A 81 13.35 -21.76 22.08
N LEU A 82 13.72 -20.74 22.85
CA LEU A 82 14.58 -20.91 24.02
C LEU A 82 13.91 -21.70 25.14
N ARG A 83 12.63 -21.45 25.42
CA ARG A 83 11.85 -22.24 26.40
C ARG A 83 11.74 -23.69 25.95
N TRP A 84 11.45 -23.92 24.68
CA TRP A 84 11.44 -25.27 24.12
C TRP A 84 12.79 -25.98 24.29
N LEU A 85 13.90 -25.34 23.91
CA LEU A 85 15.23 -25.94 24.10
C LEU A 85 15.53 -26.25 25.57
N ALA A 86 15.13 -25.37 26.50
CA ALA A 86 15.26 -25.61 27.94
C ALA A 86 14.40 -26.80 28.41
N ASP A 87 13.14 -26.88 27.97
CA ASP A 87 12.23 -27.98 28.28
C ASP A 87 12.72 -29.32 27.71
N ARG A 88 13.43 -29.29 26.59
CA ARG A 88 14.12 -30.45 26.00
C ARG A 88 15.48 -30.74 26.65
N GLY A 89 15.86 -30.03 27.71
CA GLY A 89 17.04 -30.34 28.53
C GLY A 89 18.34 -29.69 28.07
N ALA A 90 18.30 -28.59 27.30
CA ALA A 90 19.48 -27.81 27.01
C ALA A 90 20.10 -27.25 28.31
N ALA A 91 21.33 -27.65 28.62
CA ALA A 91 22.04 -27.20 29.81
C ALA A 91 22.74 -25.84 29.61
N HIS A 92 23.13 -25.53 28.36
CA HIS A 92 23.88 -24.32 28.01
C HIS A 92 23.43 -23.74 26.67
N LEU A 93 22.97 -22.49 26.68
CA LEU A 93 22.58 -21.72 25.52
C LEU A 93 23.61 -20.61 25.24
N VAL A 94 24.16 -20.60 24.02
CA VAL A 94 25.02 -19.54 23.51
C VAL A 94 24.18 -18.66 22.59
N LEU A 95 24.05 -17.38 22.90
CA LEU A 95 23.17 -16.47 22.17
C LEU A 95 24.00 -15.44 21.40
N THR A 96 23.79 -15.36 20.08
CA THR A 96 24.40 -14.32 19.24
C THR A 96 23.38 -13.22 18.92
N GLY A 97 23.89 -11.99 18.75
CA GLY A 97 23.07 -10.83 18.42
C GLY A 97 22.65 -10.01 19.65
N ALA A 98 21.47 -9.41 19.59
CA ALA A 98 20.98 -8.55 20.66
C ALA A 98 20.75 -9.32 21.98
N ALA A 99 21.02 -8.67 23.10
CA ALA A 99 20.81 -9.26 24.42
C ALA A 99 19.31 -9.55 24.67
N LEU A 100 19.03 -10.66 25.35
CA LEU A 100 17.68 -10.98 25.77
C LEU A 100 17.13 -9.94 26.76
N PRO A 101 15.81 -9.69 26.76
CA PRO A 101 15.15 -8.98 27.85
C PRO A 101 15.44 -9.66 29.21
N ALA A 102 15.67 -8.86 30.25
CA ALA A 102 16.08 -9.36 31.57
C ALA A 102 15.14 -10.42 32.16
N GLY A 103 13.83 -10.31 31.91
CA GLY A 103 12.84 -11.30 32.34
C GLY A 103 13.01 -12.66 31.66
N ALA A 104 13.30 -12.68 30.36
CA ALA A 104 13.51 -13.92 29.60
C ALA A 104 14.82 -14.62 30.02
N ALA A 105 15.89 -13.85 30.24
CA ALA A 105 17.13 -14.39 30.77
C ALA A 105 16.95 -15.01 32.16
N ALA A 106 16.24 -14.32 33.06
CA ALA A 106 15.95 -14.82 34.41
C ALA A 106 15.09 -16.10 34.40
N GLU A 107 14.12 -16.21 33.47
CA GLU A 107 13.33 -17.43 33.29
C GLU A 107 14.22 -18.64 32.97
N LEU A 108 15.15 -18.50 32.02
CA LEU A 108 16.06 -19.57 31.62
C LEU A 108 17.02 -19.98 32.75
N THR A 109 17.59 -18.99 33.46
CA THR A 109 18.43 -19.27 34.63
C THR A 109 17.63 -19.95 35.75
N GLY A 110 16.37 -19.55 35.96
CA GLY A 110 15.47 -20.19 36.92
C GLY A 110 15.17 -21.66 36.59
N ARG A 111 15.29 -22.05 35.31
CA ARG A 111 15.18 -23.42 34.82
C ARG A 111 16.51 -24.19 34.87
N GLY A 112 17.58 -23.58 35.39
CA GLY A 112 18.90 -24.20 35.52
C GLY A 112 19.73 -24.18 34.24
N VAL A 113 19.36 -23.36 33.25
CA VAL A 113 20.08 -23.24 31.98
C VAL A 113 21.15 -22.15 32.09
N GLU A 114 22.39 -22.49 31.74
CA GLU A 114 23.48 -21.52 31.58
C GLU A 114 23.28 -20.74 30.29
N VAL A 115 23.43 -19.40 30.34
CA VAL A 115 23.27 -18.53 29.16
C VAL A 115 24.52 -17.70 28.95
N THR A 116 25.12 -17.79 27.77
CA THR A 116 26.28 -16.99 27.36
C THR A 116 25.92 -16.12 26.17
N GLY A 117 25.98 -14.79 26.33
CA GLY A 117 25.78 -13.84 25.24
C GLY A 117 27.08 -13.55 24.48
N VAL A 118 26.98 -13.45 23.15
CA VAL A 118 28.08 -13.10 22.25
C VAL A 118 27.70 -11.83 21.49
N GLY A 119 28.24 -10.69 21.92
CA GLY A 119 27.98 -9.39 21.29
C GLY A 119 28.80 -9.13 20.02
N ASP A 120 29.99 -9.72 19.93
CA ASP A 120 30.87 -9.62 18.76
C ASP A 120 30.92 -10.98 18.02
N PRO A 121 30.37 -11.09 16.79
CA PRO A 121 30.41 -12.32 16.02
C PRO A 121 31.84 -12.82 15.72
N ALA A 122 32.85 -11.94 15.72
CA ALA A 122 34.25 -12.34 15.52
C ALA A 122 34.80 -13.17 16.69
N ALA A 123 34.21 -13.05 17.89
CA ALA A 123 34.60 -13.83 19.06
C ALA A 123 33.98 -15.25 19.10
N LEU A 124 33.05 -15.54 18.18
CA LEU A 124 32.31 -16.80 18.17
C LEU A 124 33.23 -18.03 18.00
N PRO A 125 34.16 -18.10 17.03
CA PRO A 125 35.02 -19.28 16.86
C PRO A 125 35.82 -19.64 18.12
N ASP A 126 36.43 -18.64 18.76
CA ASP A 126 37.21 -18.83 19.99
C ASP A 126 36.34 -19.31 21.16
N LEU A 127 35.10 -18.82 21.26
CA LEU A 127 34.16 -19.30 22.27
C LEU A 127 33.77 -20.76 22.02
N LEU A 128 33.47 -21.13 20.78
CA LEU A 128 33.11 -22.49 20.42
C LEU A 128 34.24 -23.47 20.75
N ASP A 129 35.50 -23.07 20.53
CA ASP A 129 36.66 -23.90 20.84
C ASP A 129 36.89 -24.05 22.35
N ARG A 130 36.66 -22.99 23.13
CA ARG A 130 36.70 -23.08 24.60
C ARG A 130 35.63 -24.03 25.14
N LEU A 131 34.38 -23.87 24.69
CA LEU A 131 33.28 -24.75 25.11
C LEU A 131 33.55 -26.21 24.75
N ALA A 132 34.13 -26.47 23.58
CA ALA A 132 34.56 -27.82 23.20
C ALA A 132 35.66 -28.37 24.12
N ALA A 133 36.65 -27.55 24.49
CA ALA A 133 37.71 -27.93 25.41
C ALA A 133 37.19 -28.23 26.83
N ASP A 134 36.15 -27.51 27.26
CA ASP A 134 35.50 -27.69 28.56
C ASP A 134 34.50 -28.87 28.56
N GLY A 135 34.37 -29.60 27.45
CA GLY A 135 33.50 -30.78 27.34
C GLY A 135 32.04 -30.47 26.98
N HIS A 136 31.74 -29.22 26.63
CA HIS A 136 30.42 -28.74 26.24
C HIS A 136 30.40 -28.23 24.78
N PRO A 137 30.85 -29.01 23.77
CA PRO A 137 30.87 -28.54 22.39
C PRO A 137 29.46 -28.15 21.93
N VAL A 138 29.37 -27.13 21.08
CA VAL A 138 28.10 -26.80 20.41
C VAL A 138 27.76 -27.91 19.42
N ARG A 139 26.57 -28.50 19.58
CA ARG A 139 26.05 -29.56 18.70
C ARG A 139 24.83 -29.12 17.92
N THR A 140 24.06 -28.18 18.46
CA THR A 140 22.83 -27.69 17.85
C THR A 140 23.00 -26.21 17.55
N VAL A 141 22.67 -25.80 16.33
CA VAL A 141 22.63 -24.40 15.90
C VAL A 141 21.23 -24.08 15.43
N VAL A 142 20.66 -22.96 15.89
CA VAL A 142 19.33 -22.48 15.49
C VAL A 142 19.42 -21.02 15.11
N HIS A 143 19.19 -20.69 13.85
CA HIS A 143 18.97 -19.32 13.40
C HIS A 143 17.48 -19.02 13.41
N VAL A 144 17.06 -18.15 14.32
CA VAL A 144 15.67 -17.72 14.47
C VAL A 144 15.49 -16.39 13.75
N ALA A 145 14.65 -16.41 12.71
CA ALA A 145 14.19 -15.21 12.03
C ALA A 145 12.68 -15.08 12.20
N ASP A 146 12.25 -13.87 12.57
CA ASP A 146 10.84 -13.50 12.52
C ASP A 146 10.41 -13.37 11.04
N ALA A 147 9.15 -13.71 10.77
CA ALA A 147 8.53 -13.38 9.50
C ALA A 147 8.40 -11.86 9.43
N GLY A 148 9.29 -11.20 8.68
CA GLY A 148 9.24 -9.75 8.49
C GLY A 148 7.84 -9.27 8.07
N GLY A 149 7.47 -8.07 8.52
CA GLY A 149 6.18 -7.46 8.22
C GLY A 149 5.97 -7.10 6.74
N ALA A 150 4.80 -6.54 6.42
CA ALA A 150 4.47 -6.07 5.07
C ALA A 150 5.57 -5.11 4.56
N GLY A 151 6.30 -5.54 3.53
CA GLY A 151 7.33 -4.74 2.88
C GLY A 151 6.81 -4.06 1.62
N GLU A 152 7.72 -3.40 0.91
CA GLU A 152 7.38 -2.64 -0.28
C GLU A 152 7.25 -3.53 -1.53
N PRO A 153 6.37 -3.16 -2.49
CA PRO A 153 6.35 -3.80 -3.81
C PRO A 153 7.70 -3.68 -4.50
N VAL A 154 8.07 -4.68 -5.31
CA VAL A 154 9.32 -4.69 -6.09
C VAL A 154 9.52 -3.41 -6.91
N ALA A 155 8.44 -2.81 -7.40
CA ALA A 155 8.50 -1.59 -8.21
C ALA A 155 8.92 -0.33 -7.44
N GLY A 156 8.77 -0.31 -6.11
CA GLY A 156 9.15 0.81 -5.25
C GLY A 156 10.55 0.68 -4.65
N LEU A 157 11.21 -0.46 -4.81
CA LEU A 157 12.49 -0.75 -4.17
C LEU A 157 13.68 -0.32 -5.03
N ASP A 158 14.66 0.32 -4.41
CA ASP A 158 15.98 0.51 -5.01
C ASP A 158 16.71 -0.85 -5.12
N PRO A 159 17.23 -1.23 -6.31
CA PRO A 159 17.92 -2.51 -6.48
C PRO A 159 19.16 -2.70 -5.61
N ALA A 160 19.92 -1.64 -5.32
CA ALA A 160 21.12 -1.73 -4.48
C ALA A 160 20.74 -1.89 -3.00
N GLU A 161 19.69 -1.21 -2.54
CA GLU A 161 19.15 -1.40 -1.19
C GLU A 161 18.60 -2.81 -0.99
N LEU A 162 17.83 -3.33 -1.96
CA LEU A 162 17.36 -4.72 -1.95
C LEU A 162 18.54 -5.71 -1.87
N ALA A 163 19.55 -5.54 -2.72
CA ALA A 163 20.72 -6.41 -2.74
C ALA A 163 21.48 -6.39 -1.41
N ALA A 164 21.70 -5.20 -0.85
CA ALA A 164 22.36 -5.03 0.45
C ALA A 164 21.56 -5.68 1.59
N ALA A 165 20.24 -5.48 1.61
CA ALA A 165 19.35 -6.04 2.62
C ALA A 165 19.29 -7.59 2.57
N VAL A 166 19.33 -8.17 1.37
CA VAL A 166 19.40 -9.63 1.18
C VAL A 166 20.77 -10.15 1.60
N ALA A 167 21.85 -9.54 1.11
CA ALA A 167 23.22 -9.95 1.41
C ALA A 167 23.50 -9.94 2.91
N ALA A 168 23.05 -8.92 3.64
CA ALA A 168 23.23 -8.83 5.08
C ALA A 168 22.59 -10.00 5.85
N ARG A 169 21.38 -10.44 5.45
CA ARG A 169 20.68 -11.56 6.09
C ARG A 169 21.32 -12.91 5.79
N VAL A 170 21.76 -13.11 4.54
CA VAL A 170 22.45 -14.36 4.15
C VAL A 170 23.82 -14.44 4.82
N ALA A 171 24.59 -13.36 4.83
CA ALA A 171 25.92 -13.29 5.43
C ALA A 171 25.91 -13.61 6.94
N ALA A 172 24.84 -13.26 7.66
CA ALA A 172 24.71 -13.60 9.08
C ALA A 172 24.73 -15.12 9.31
N VAL A 173 24.02 -15.90 8.47
CA VAL A 173 23.96 -17.36 8.58
C VAL A 173 25.20 -18.03 7.97
N GLU A 174 25.80 -17.45 6.92
CA GLU A 174 27.10 -17.89 6.40
C GLU A 174 28.21 -17.80 7.44
N LEU A 175 28.18 -16.75 8.27
CA LEU A 175 29.11 -16.62 9.40
C LEU A 175 28.91 -17.76 10.42
N LEU A 176 27.67 -18.11 10.75
CA LEU A 176 27.37 -19.25 11.62
C LEU A 176 27.84 -20.58 11.00
N ASP A 177 27.59 -20.80 9.70
CA ASP A 177 28.05 -21.98 8.96
C ASP A 177 29.57 -22.11 9.03
N SER A 178 30.27 -21.00 8.78
CA SER A 178 31.74 -20.91 8.79
C SER A 178 32.31 -21.12 10.19
N ALA A 179 31.72 -20.48 11.20
CA ALA A 179 32.11 -20.66 12.60
C ALA A 179 31.86 -22.09 13.10
N CYS A 180 30.95 -22.83 12.47
CA CYS A 180 30.70 -24.24 12.79
C CYS A 180 31.45 -25.22 11.89
N ALA A 181 32.21 -24.74 10.90
CA ALA A 181 32.92 -25.61 9.96
C ALA A 181 33.99 -26.45 10.69
N GLY A 182 34.01 -27.76 10.42
CA GLY A 182 34.93 -28.70 11.07
C GLY A 182 34.59 -29.06 12.52
N ARG A 183 33.48 -28.53 13.07
CA ARG A 183 32.98 -28.84 14.42
C ARG A 183 31.84 -29.86 14.32
N PRO A 184 31.61 -30.68 15.36
CA PRO A 184 30.71 -31.81 15.25
C PRO A 184 29.25 -31.40 15.54
N VAL A 185 28.70 -30.54 14.69
CA VAL A 185 27.31 -30.09 14.75
C VAL A 185 26.39 -31.21 14.26
N ASP A 186 25.40 -31.56 15.09
CA ASP A 186 24.35 -32.54 14.83
C ASP A 186 23.14 -31.92 14.12
N GLU A 187 22.76 -30.69 14.49
CA GLU A 187 21.63 -29.98 13.92
C GLU A 187 21.99 -28.54 13.56
N PHE A 188 21.56 -28.10 12.37
CA PHE A 188 21.68 -26.70 11.93
C PHE A 188 20.32 -26.27 11.38
N VAL A 189 19.52 -25.61 12.22
CA VAL A 189 18.14 -25.26 11.93
C VAL A 189 18.07 -23.80 11.51
N VAL A 190 17.43 -23.51 10.38
CA VAL A 190 17.30 -22.16 9.83
C VAL A 190 15.84 -21.83 9.62
N PHE A 191 15.37 -20.76 10.26
CA PHE A 191 14.02 -20.25 10.06
C PHE A 191 14.00 -19.34 8.83
N THR A 192 13.03 -19.57 7.95
CA THR A 192 12.73 -18.71 6.81
C THR A 192 11.23 -18.39 6.79
N SER A 193 10.74 -17.88 5.67
CA SER A 193 9.33 -17.55 5.48
C SER A 193 8.77 -18.28 4.27
N THR A 194 7.49 -18.63 4.32
CA THR A 194 6.76 -19.16 3.16
C THR A 194 6.70 -18.18 1.99
N ALA A 195 7.00 -16.89 2.21
CA ALA A 195 7.25 -15.94 1.12
C ALA A 195 8.41 -16.35 0.21
N ALA A 196 9.44 -17.06 0.72
CA ALA A 196 10.49 -17.66 -0.10
C ALA A 196 10.01 -18.94 -0.82
N THR A 197 9.02 -19.63 -0.24
CA THR A 197 8.48 -20.86 -0.81
C THR A 197 7.53 -20.60 -1.97
N TRP A 198 6.53 -19.73 -1.83
CA TRP A 198 5.52 -19.48 -2.87
C TRP A 198 5.33 -17.99 -3.22
N GLY A 199 6.03 -17.07 -2.56
CA GLY A 199 5.92 -15.63 -2.81
C GLY A 199 4.85 -14.94 -1.98
N GLY A 200 4.95 -13.61 -1.88
CA GLY A 200 3.97 -12.75 -1.22
C GLY A 200 4.07 -11.33 -1.74
N GLY A 201 2.92 -10.68 -1.99
CA GLY A 201 2.91 -9.28 -2.39
C GLY A 201 3.57 -8.41 -1.31
N GLY A 202 4.56 -7.60 -1.70
CA GLY A 202 5.33 -6.76 -0.76
C GLY A 202 6.45 -7.48 0.00
N ALA A 203 6.67 -8.78 -0.23
CA ALA A 203 7.65 -9.56 0.55
C ALA A 203 9.01 -9.76 -0.18
N ALA A 204 9.43 -8.84 -1.05
CA ALA A 204 10.57 -9.04 -1.96
C ALA A 204 11.89 -9.38 -1.22
N VAL A 205 12.26 -8.56 -0.24
CA VAL A 205 13.48 -8.77 0.58
C VAL A 205 13.39 -10.09 1.35
N THR A 206 12.25 -10.35 2.00
CA THR A 206 12.01 -11.57 2.79
C THR A 206 12.09 -12.83 1.93
N ALA A 207 11.45 -12.81 0.76
CA ALA A 207 11.46 -13.93 -0.18
C ALA A 207 12.88 -14.20 -0.72
N ALA A 208 13.59 -13.15 -1.15
CA ALA A 208 14.94 -13.28 -1.69
C ALA A 208 15.95 -13.74 -0.63
N ALA A 209 15.89 -13.19 0.58
CA ALA A 209 16.74 -13.62 1.69
C ALA A 209 16.45 -15.07 2.09
N GLY A 210 15.17 -15.44 2.24
CA GLY A 210 14.79 -16.82 2.55
C GLY A 210 15.26 -17.82 1.49
N ALA A 211 15.15 -17.49 0.20
CA ALA A 211 15.65 -18.33 -0.88
C ALA A 211 17.19 -18.49 -0.83
N GLY A 212 17.92 -17.43 -0.48
CA GLY A 212 19.36 -17.48 -0.25
C GLY A 212 19.74 -18.41 0.92
N LEU A 213 19.00 -18.34 2.02
CA LEU A 213 19.18 -19.22 3.19
C LEU A 213 18.85 -20.68 2.88
N GLU A 214 17.78 -20.94 2.11
CA GLU A 214 17.44 -22.27 1.61
C GLU A 214 18.57 -22.86 0.74
N ALA A 215 19.15 -22.05 -0.15
CA ALA A 215 20.28 -22.46 -0.97
C ALA A 215 21.54 -22.75 -0.13
N LEU A 216 21.82 -21.94 0.90
CA LEU A 216 22.91 -22.18 1.84
C LEU A 216 22.74 -23.52 2.57
N ALA A 217 21.53 -23.80 3.08
CA ALA A 217 21.22 -25.07 3.74
C ALA A 217 21.35 -26.27 2.79
N ALA A 218 20.88 -26.14 1.54
CA ALA A 218 21.05 -27.17 0.52
C ALA A 218 22.53 -27.45 0.21
N HIS A 219 23.36 -26.39 0.14
CA HIS A 219 24.80 -26.52 -0.06
C HIS A 219 25.48 -27.20 1.15
N ARG A 220 25.03 -26.89 2.37
CA ARG A 220 25.49 -27.54 3.60
C ARG A 220 25.20 -29.04 3.58
N ARG A 221 23.97 -29.44 3.20
CA ARG A 221 23.59 -30.86 3.02
C ARG A 221 24.38 -31.56 1.93
N ALA A 222 24.60 -30.91 0.79
CA ALA A 222 25.40 -31.47 -0.30
C ALA A 222 26.86 -31.75 0.12
N ALA A 223 27.38 -31.01 1.10
CA ALA A 223 28.67 -31.26 1.73
C ALA A 223 28.62 -32.32 2.88
N GLY A 224 27.49 -33.02 3.05
CA GLY A 224 27.30 -34.02 4.11
C GLY A 224 27.14 -33.43 5.51
N ARG A 225 26.87 -32.13 5.63
CA ARG A 225 26.66 -31.44 6.92
C ARG A 225 25.15 -31.27 7.16
N PRO A 226 24.65 -31.42 8.39
CA PRO A 226 23.22 -31.33 8.67
C PRO A 226 22.71 -29.90 8.43
N ALA A 227 21.51 -29.79 7.85
CA ALA A 227 20.77 -28.54 7.76
C ALA A 227 19.26 -28.81 7.60
N THR A 228 18.46 -28.17 8.45
CA THR A 228 16.99 -28.21 8.43
C THR A 228 16.47 -26.80 8.19
N VAL A 229 15.59 -26.63 7.20
CA VAL A 229 14.96 -25.34 6.93
C VAL A 229 13.47 -25.40 7.24
N LEU A 230 12.99 -24.41 7.99
CA LEU A 230 11.59 -24.26 8.33
C LEU A 230 11.08 -22.91 7.81
N ALA A 231 10.31 -22.97 6.73
CA ALA A 231 9.66 -21.81 6.12
C ALA A 231 8.31 -21.58 6.79
N TRP A 232 8.20 -20.53 7.59
CA TRP A 232 7.01 -20.27 8.40
C TRP A 232 6.07 -19.26 7.74
N VAL A 233 4.77 -19.45 7.91
CA VAL A 233 3.83 -18.31 7.94
C VAL A 233 4.13 -17.44 9.17
N PRO A 234 3.65 -16.18 9.23
CA PRO A 234 3.76 -15.39 10.46
C PRO A 234 3.16 -16.13 11.66
N TRP A 235 3.80 -16.06 12.83
CA TRP A 235 3.18 -16.56 14.06
C TRP A 235 2.19 -15.52 14.59
N ALA A 236 1.22 -15.96 15.38
CA ALA A 236 0.18 -15.09 15.92
C ALA A 236 0.76 -13.89 16.68
N ASP A 237 1.82 -14.10 17.47
CA ASP A 237 2.49 -13.06 18.27
C ASP A 237 3.24 -12.01 17.42
N GLU A 238 3.53 -12.33 16.16
CA GLU A 238 4.21 -11.42 15.23
C GLU A 238 3.23 -10.47 14.52
N VAL A 239 1.93 -10.74 14.64
CA VAL A 239 0.89 -10.09 13.84
C VAL A 239 -0.03 -9.28 14.73
N ALA A 240 0.13 -7.96 14.71
CA ALA A 240 -0.80 -7.04 15.40
C ALA A 240 -2.20 -7.08 14.76
N GLU A 241 -2.29 -7.14 13.43
CA GLU A 241 -3.54 -7.04 12.67
C GLU A 241 -3.63 -8.16 11.60
N PRO A 242 -4.28 -9.30 11.89
CA PRO A 242 -4.26 -10.48 11.02
C PRO A 242 -5.19 -10.38 9.80
N GLY A 243 -6.05 -9.36 9.73
CA GLY A 243 -7.13 -9.27 8.74
C GLY A 243 -6.66 -9.34 7.27
N GLN A 244 -5.49 -8.80 6.93
CA GLN A 244 -4.95 -8.93 5.57
C GLN A 244 -4.47 -10.34 5.23
N LEU A 245 -3.86 -11.04 6.19
CA LEU A 245 -3.38 -12.42 6.00
C LEU A 245 -4.58 -13.37 5.86
N LEU A 246 -5.57 -13.22 6.75
CA LEU A 246 -6.80 -14.02 6.73
C LEU A 246 -7.58 -13.86 5.42
N ARG A 247 -7.67 -12.63 4.89
CA ARG A 247 -8.29 -12.36 3.57
C ARG A 247 -7.58 -13.06 2.41
N ARG A 248 -6.27 -13.29 2.54
CA ARG A 248 -5.46 -14.05 1.56
C ARG A 248 -5.39 -15.54 1.88
N GLY A 249 -6.19 -16.03 2.82
CA GLY A 249 -6.22 -17.43 3.24
C GLY A 249 -4.98 -17.90 3.99
N VAL A 250 -4.15 -16.98 4.52
CA VAL A 250 -3.00 -17.30 5.36
C VAL A 250 -3.37 -17.04 6.82
N ARG A 251 -3.35 -18.07 7.66
CA ARG A 251 -3.68 -17.94 9.09
C ARG A 251 -2.38 -17.84 9.89
N PRO A 252 -2.21 -16.81 10.75
CA PRO A 252 -1.07 -16.76 11.65
C PRO A 252 -1.06 -18.00 12.55
N LEU A 253 0.12 -18.60 12.72
CA LEU A 253 0.27 -19.85 13.44
C LEU A 253 0.43 -19.62 14.94
N ASP A 254 -0.29 -20.38 15.76
CA ASP A 254 -0.09 -20.37 17.21
C ASP A 254 1.34 -20.82 17.58
N ALA A 255 1.95 -20.16 18.55
CA ALA A 255 3.35 -20.41 18.91
C ALA A 255 3.59 -21.83 19.47
N GLU A 256 2.63 -22.40 20.21
CA GLU A 256 2.76 -23.77 20.72
C GLU A 256 2.70 -24.78 19.56
N LEU A 257 1.80 -24.57 18.60
CA LEU A 257 1.73 -25.38 17.38
C LEU A 257 3.00 -25.25 16.54
N ALA A 258 3.54 -24.04 16.41
CA ALA A 258 4.77 -23.81 15.68
C ALA A 258 5.96 -24.53 16.34
N VAL A 259 6.10 -24.43 17.66
CA VAL A 259 7.13 -25.15 18.42
C VAL A 259 6.96 -26.67 18.31
N ALA A 260 5.72 -27.18 18.32
CA ALA A 260 5.47 -28.61 18.09
C ALA A 260 5.93 -29.06 16.68
N ALA A 261 5.67 -28.25 15.65
CA ALA A 261 6.14 -28.53 14.29
C ALA A 261 7.67 -28.46 14.17
N LEU A 262 8.32 -27.50 14.85
CA LEU A 262 9.78 -27.43 14.96
C LEU A 262 10.36 -28.71 15.57
N GLN A 263 9.77 -29.15 16.68
CA GLN A 263 10.16 -30.38 17.36
C GLN A 263 10.07 -31.59 16.43
N GLN A 264 8.95 -31.74 15.70
CA GLN A 264 8.76 -32.85 14.75
C GLN A 264 9.82 -32.83 13.65
N ALA A 265 10.05 -31.66 13.05
CA ALA A 265 11.00 -31.51 11.95
C ALA A 265 12.44 -31.86 12.38
N VAL A 266 12.86 -31.39 13.55
CA VAL A 266 14.19 -31.69 14.10
C VAL A 266 14.29 -33.16 14.48
N GLY A 267 13.28 -33.74 15.14
CA GLY A 267 13.28 -35.14 15.56
C GLY A 267 13.32 -36.13 14.40
N ARG A 268 12.70 -35.79 13.27
CA ARG A 268 12.72 -36.60 12.05
C ARG A 268 13.96 -36.40 11.20
N GLY A 269 14.72 -35.33 11.43
CA GLY A 269 15.82 -34.92 10.56
C GLY A 269 15.31 -34.45 9.19
N ASP A 270 14.20 -33.72 9.17
CA ASP A 270 13.64 -33.18 7.93
C ASP A 270 14.60 -32.16 7.31
N ASP A 271 14.68 -32.19 5.97
CA ASP A 271 15.55 -31.31 5.20
C ASP A 271 14.96 -29.90 5.08
N GLN A 272 13.77 -29.77 4.51
CA GLN A 272 13.13 -28.49 4.27
C GLN A 272 11.62 -28.65 4.28
N LEU A 273 10.95 -27.86 5.11
CA LEU A 273 9.49 -27.86 5.23
C LEU A 273 8.94 -26.44 5.21
N ALA A 274 7.79 -26.28 4.57
CA ALA A 274 6.92 -25.13 4.79
C ALA A 274 5.89 -25.49 5.86
N VAL A 275 5.78 -24.68 6.91
CA VAL A 275 4.83 -24.88 8.01
C VAL A 275 3.82 -23.75 8.00
N ALA A 276 2.57 -24.08 7.70
CA ALA A 276 1.53 -23.12 7.42
C ALA A 276 0.14 -23.66 7.75
N ASP A 277 -0.71 -22.81 8.33
CA ASP A 277 -2.16 -23.00 8.35
C ASP A 277 -2.78 -22.16 7.22
N ILE A 278 -3.30 -22.87 6.20
CA ILE A 278 -3.81 -22.25 4.96
C ILE A 278 -5.28 -22.60 4.80
N ASP A 279 -6.08 -21.56 4.63
CA ASP A 279 -7.46 -21.64 4.15
C ASP A 279 -7.43 -21.73 2.62
N TRP A 280 -7.28 -22.93 2.07
CA TRP A 280 -7.14 -23.15 0.63
C TRP A 280 -8.27 -22.52 -0.21
N PRO A 281 -9.56 -22.60 0.18
CA PRO A 281 -10.65 -21.88 -0.49
C PRO A 281 -10.48 -20.37 -0.58
N ALA A 282 -9.85 -19.72 0.41
CA ALA A 282 -9.55 -18.29 0.38
C ALA A 282 -8.20 -17.99 -0.31
N PHE A 283 -7.21 -18.87 -0.13
CA PHE A 283 -5.85 -18.69 -0.63
C PHE A 283 -5.76 -18.85 -2.15
N VAL A 284 -6.34 -19.91 -2.72
CA VAL A 284 -6.21 -20.21 -4.15
C VAL A 284 -6.73 -19.07 -5.03
N PRO A 285 -7.96 -18.54 -4.83
CA PRO A 285 -8.47 -17.46 -5.65
C PRO A 285 -7.64 -16.18 -5.50
N ALA A 286 -7.26 -15.83 -4.27
CA ALA A 286 -6.46 -14.63 -3.99
C ALA A 286 -5.05 -14.72 -4.62
N PHE A 287 -4.39 -15.88 -4.49
CA PHE A 287 -3.04 -16.12 -4.99
C PHE A 287 -3.00 -16.22 -6.52
N THR A 288 -4.06 -16.76 -7.13
CA THR A 288 -4.13 -16.98 -8.59
C THR A 288 -4.90 -15.89 -9.34
N ALA A 289 -5.41 -14.87 -8.65
CA ALA A 289 -6.26 -13.81 -9.21
C ALA A 289 -5.68 -13.12 -10.45
N VAL A 290 -4.36 -12.91 -10.47
CA VAL A 290 -3.68 -12.23 -11.59
C VAL A 290 -2.92 -13.21 -12.50
N ARG A 291 -2.50 -14.36 -11.98
CA ARG A 291 -1.72 -15.36 -12.71
C ARG A 291 -1.98 -16.76 -12.14
N PRO A 292 -2.26 -17.78 -12.97
CA PRO A 292 -2.37 -19.16 -12.49
C PRO A 292 -1.03 -19.63 -11.91
N SER A 293 -1.08 -20.55 -10.94
CA SER A 293 0.14 -21.11 -10.33
C SER A 293 0.12 -22.64 -10.32
N PRO A 294 0.85 -23.30 -11.24
CA PRO A 294 1.02 -24.76 -11.23
C PRO A 294 1.71 -25.31 -9.98
N LEU A 295 2.39 -24.46 -9.20
CA LEU A 295 3.02 -24.83 -7.93
C LEU A 295 2.06 -25.59 -7.01
N LEU A 296 0.79 -25.17 -6.98
CA LEU A 296 -0.24 -25.71 -6.09
C LEU A 296 -0.82 -27.06 -6.56
N ARG A 297 -0.48 -27.55 -7.76
CA ARG A 297 -1.02 -28.80 -8.32
C ARG A 297 -0.58 -30.05 -7.53
N GLY A 298 0.42 -29.94 -6.65
CA GLY A 298 0.82 -31.05 -5.77
C GLY A 298 0.04 -31.10 -4.45
N VAL A 299 -0.82 -30.12 -4.16
CA VAL A 299 -1.63 -30.06 -2.93
C VAL A 299 -3.09 -30.42 -3.23
N PRO A 300 -3.60 -31.57 -2.75
CA PRO A 300 -4.97 -32.02 -3.04
C PRO A 300 -6.06 -31.01 -2.65
N GLU A 301 -5.90 -30.35 -1.51
CA GLU A 301 -6.85 -29.35 -0.98
C GLU A 301 -6.88 -28.08 -1.85
N ALA A 302 -5.72 -27.66 -2.35
CA ALA A 302 -5.61 -26.53 -3.28
C ALA A 302 -6.23 -26.89 -4.64
N MET A 303 -6.03 -28.12 -5.12
CA MET A 303 -6.69 -28.61 -6.33
C MET A 303 -8.20 -28.71 -6.18
N ALA A 304 -8.69 -29.17 -5.02
CA ALA A 304 -10.11 -29.23 -4.72
C ALA A 304 -10.72 -27.82 -4.65
N ALA A 305 -10.02 -26.86 -4.03
CA ALA A 305 -10.43 -25.46 -4.01
C ALA A 305 -10.48 -24.87 -5.43
N ALA A 306 -9.45 -25.10 -6.25
CA ALA A 306 -9.42 -24.66 -7.66
C ALA A 306 -10.53 -25.31 -8.51
N ALA A 307 -10.90 -26.57 -8.23
CA ALA A 307 -11.98 -27.27 -8.92
C ALA A 307 -13.37 -26.84 -8.46
N ALA A 308 -13.52 -26.46 -7.19
CA ALA A 308 -14.75 -25.87 -6.64
C ALA A 308 -14.99 -24.44 -7.18
N ASP A 309 -13.91 -23.73 -7.52
CA ASP A 309 -13.92 -22.48 -8.28
C ASP A 309 -13.97 -22.71 -9.82
N GLY A 310 -13.94 -23.98 -10.25
CA GLY A 310 -14.05 -24.41 -11.65
C GLY A 310 -15.52 -24.51 -12.12
N PRO A 311 -15.80 -24.30 -13.42
CA PRO A 311 -17.13 -23.96 -13.89
C PRO A 311 -18.11 -25.14 -13.78
N ALA A 312 -19.22 -24.93 -13.06
CA ALA A 312 -20.46 -25.64 -13.35
C ALA A 312 -20.76 -25.46 -14.85
N GLY A 313 -20.81 -26.57 -15.59
CA GLY A 313 -20.89 -26.59 -17.04
C GLY A 313 -21.99 -25.69 -17.60
N GLY A 314 -21.58 -24.80 -18.52
CA GLY A 314 -22.47 -23.94 -19.27
C GLY A 314 -21.73 -22.74 -19.84
N ASP A 315 -21.21 -22.89 -21.06
CA ASP A 315 -20.91 -21.85 -22.04
C ASP A 315 -21.08 -20.38 -21.56
N ALA A 316 -20.03 -19.79 -20.99
CA ALA A 316 -19.92 -18.36 -20.70
C ALA A 316 -18.47 -17.97 -21.01
N GLY A 317 -18.15 -17.25 -22.08
CA GLY A 317 -18.66 -15.92 -22.33
C GLY A 317 -18.04 -15.00 -21.28
N ASP A 318 -16.95 -14.31 -21.66
CA ASP A 318 -16.38 -13.13 -20.99
C ASP A 318 -17.35 -12.51 -19.95
N PRO A 319 -17.00 -12.46 -18.64
CA PRO A 319 -17.87 -11.94 -17.58
C PRO A 319 -18.44 -10.55 -17.91
N ALA A 320 -17.65 -9.70 -18.55
CA ALA A 320 -18.08 -8.40 -19.03
C ALA A 320 -19.18 -8.54 -20.10
N ARG A 321 -19.04 -9.50 -21.01
CA ARG A 321 -20.03 -9.83 -22.05
C ARG A 321 -21.30 -10.46 -21.48
N ALA A 322 -21.19 -11.27 -20.42
CA ALA A 322 -22.33 -11.82 -19.70
C ALA A 322 -23.11 -10.72 -18.95
N LEU A 323 -22.40 -9.83 -18.27
CA LEU A 323 -22.98 -8.64 -17.62
C LEU A 323 -23.64 -7.71 -18.66
N LEU A 324 -22.97 -7.44 -19.79
CA LEU A 324 -23.49 -6.60 -20.86
C LEU A 324 -24.77 -7.20 -21.49
N THR A 325 -24.81 -8.53 -21.70
CA THR A 325 -26.01 -9.24 -22.20
C THR A 325 -27.17 -9.12 -21.21
N ARG A 326 -26.90 -9.27 -19.90
CA ARG A 326 -27.89 -9.10 -18.85
C ARG A 326 -28.39 -7.65 -18.75
N LEU A 327 -27.50 -6.66 -18.87
CA LEU A 327 -27.87 -5.24 -18.83
C LEU A 327 -28.70 -4.82 -20.05
N THR A 328 -28.29 -5.21 -21.26
CA THR A 328 -29.00 -4.89 -22.50
C THR A 328 -30.41 -5.49 -22.54
N GLY A 329 -30.60 -6.71 -22.02
CA GLY A 329 -31.91 -7.37 -21.90
C GLY A 329 -32.79 -6.90 -20.74
N SER A 330 -32.31 -6.01 -19.87
CA SER A 330 -33.04 -5.53 -18.67
C SER A 330 -33.66 -4.14 -18.87
N THR A 331 -34.67 -3.79 -18.07
CA THR A 331 -35.26 -2.44 -18.06
C THR A 331 -34.31 -1.40 -17.44
N ALA A 332 -34.55 -0.10 -17.64
CA ALA A 332 -33.72 0.96 -17.07
C ALA A 332 -33.62 0.89 -15.53
N ALA A 333 -34.74 0.61 -14.85
CA ALA A 333 -34.77 0.45 -13.39
C ALA A 333 -34.02 -0.81 -12.93
N ASP A 334 -34.08 -1.89 -13.71
CA ASP A 334 -33.40 -3.15 -13.40
C ASP A 334 -31.90 -3.05 -13.63
N ARG A 335 -31.44 -2.32 -14.66
CA ARG A 335 -30.02 -2.12 -14.96
C ARG A 335 -29.26 -1.46 -13.81
N GLN A 336 -29.84 -0.41 -13.23
CA GLN A 336 -29.21 0.29 -12.11
C GLN A 336 -29.17 -0.58 -10.86
N ARG A 337 -30.21 -1.37 -10.60
CA ARG A 337 -30.25 -2.35 -9.50
C ARG A 337 -29.22 -3.46 -9.68
N ILE A 338 -29.08 -4.01 -10.89
CA ILE A 338 -28.09 -5.04 -11.22
C ILE A 338 -26.66 -4.56 -10.92
N LEU A 339 -26.32 -3.32 -11.31
CA LEU A 339 -25.00 -2.76 -11.06
C LEU A 339 -24.81 -2.35 -9.59
N LEU A 340 -25.85 -1.88 -8.92
CA LEU A 340 -25.78 -1.59 -7.48
C LEU A 340 -25.53 -2.87 -6.67
N ASP A 341 -26.20 -3.97 -7.01
CA ASP A 341 -26.00 -5.26 -6.36
C ASP A 341 -24.57 -5.77 -6.59
N LEU A 342 -24.03 -5.59 -7.81
CA LEU A 342 -22.64 -5.90 -8.15
C LEU A 342 -21.65 -5.08 -7.30
N VAL A 343 -21.83 -3.76 -7.24
CA VAL A 343 -20.95 -2.87 -6.47
C VAL A 343 -21.02 -3.22 -4.98
N ARG A 344 -22.22 -3.38 -4.41
CA ARG A 344 -22.40 -3.77 -2.99
C ARG A 344 -21.80 -5.13 -2.68
N ALA A 345 -21.88 -6.08 -3.61
CA ALA A 345 -21.25 -7.38 -3.44
C ALA A 345 -19.73 -7.25 -3.38
N ARG A 346 -19.12 -6.47 -4.28
CA ARG A 346 -17.68 -6.26 -4.29
C ARG A 346 -17.19 -5.46 -3.09
N VAL A 347 -17.97 -4.48 -2.66
CA VAL A 347 -17.71 -3.71 -1.44
C VAL A 347 -17.77 -4.60 -0.20
N ALA A 348 -18.77 -5.47 -0.08
CA ALA A 348 -18.86 -6.43 1.02
C ALA A 348 -17.66 -7.38 1.03
N THR A 349 -17.21 -7.85 -0.14
CA THR A 349 -16.01 -8.68 -0.25
C THR A 349 -14.74 -7.94 0.17
N VAL A 350 -14.52 -6.71 -0.30
CA VAL A 350 -13.31 -5.93 0.00
C VAL A 350 -13.22 -5.55 1.48
N LEU A 351 -14.35 -5.19 2.09
CA LEU A 351 -14.45 -4.78 3.49
C LEU A 351 -14.69 -5.94 4.47
N GLY A 352 -14.89 -7.17 3.99
CA GLY A 352 -15.08 -8.35 4.84
C GLY A 352 -16.45 -8.47 5.50
N HIS A 353 -17.50 -7.90 4.91
CA HIS A 353 -18.87 -8.06 5.39
C HIS A 353 -19.49 -9.39 4.92
N ALA A 354 -20.24 -10.04 5.80
CA ALA A 354 -20.88 -11.34 5.54
C ALA A 354 -21.96 -11.31 4.43
N SER A 355 -22.45 -10.13 4.03
CA SER A 355 -23.39 -10.01 2.90
C SER A 355 -23.36 -8.64 2.22
N PRO A 356 -23.68 -8.56 0.91
CA PRO A 356 -23.88 -7.29 0.19
C PRO A 356 -24.97 -6.41 0.82
N GLY A 357 -25.96 -7.04 1.49
CA GLY A 357 -27.07 -6.36 2.15
C GLY A 357 -26.65 -5.52 3.36
N ALA A 358 -25.48 -5.81 3.95
CA ALA A 358 -24.90 -5.05 5.05
C ALA A 358 -24.26 -3.72 4.61
N ILE A 359 -24.03 -3.54 3.30
CA ILE A 359 -23.46 -2.31 2.74
C ILE A 359 -24.59 -1.33 2.45
N GLU A 360 -24.60 -0.18 3.10
CA GLU A 360 -25.57 0.88 2.78
C GLU A 360 -25.27 1.48 1.40
N ALA A 361 -26.30 1.58 0.54
CA ALA A 361 -26.12 1.94 -0.86
C ALA A 361 -25.65 3.38 -1.08
N ASP A 362 -26.02 4.28 -0.16
CA ASP A 362 -25.77 5.72 -0.25
C ASP A 362 -24.76 6.21 0.79
N ARG A 363 -24.06 5.29 1.46
CA ARG A 363 -23.00 5.62 2.41
C ARG A 363 -21.66 5.70 1.70
N ASP A 364 -20.85 6.68 2.11
CA ASP A 364 -19.55 6.93 1.46
C ASP A 364 -18.55 5.80 1.70
N PHE A 365 -17.75 5.48 0.69
CA PHE A 365 -16.77 4.40 0.77
C PHE A 365 -15.74 4.62 1.89
N LEU A 366 -15.29 5.86 2.11
CA LEU A 366 -14.36 6.17 3.20
C LEU A 366 -14.99 5.93 4.58
N GLU A 367 -16.27 6.20 4.74
CA GLU A 367 -17.01 5.91 5.99
C GLU A 367 -17.28 4.43 6.18
N LEU A 368 -17.40 3.69 5.08
CA LEU A 368 -17.47 2.23 5.08
C LEU A 368 -16.11 1.58 5.40
N GLY A 369 -15.03 2.38 5.51
CA GLY A 369 -13.69 1.91 5.89
C GLY A 369 -12.74 1.70 4.71
N PHE A 370 -13.03 2.27 3.54
CA PHE A 370 -12.06 2.28 2.44
C PHE A 370 -10.88 3.21 2.72
N ASP A 371 -9.71 2.75 2.28
CA ASP A 371 -8.43 3.44 2.24
C ASP A 371 -7.81 3.31 0.83
N SER A 372 -6.59 3.82 0.65
CA SER A 372 -5.90 3.81 -0.65
C SER A 372 -5.66 2.41 -1.23
N LEU A 373 -5.54 1.37 -0.40
CA LEU A 373 -5.25 0.00 -0.86
C LEU A 373 -6.55 -0.73 -1.23
N THR A 374 -7.54 -0.68 -0.34
CA THR A 374 -8.87 -1.27 -0.56
C THR A 374 -9.59 -0.62 -1.75
N ALA A 375 -9.32 0.66 -2.03
CA ALA A 375 -9.85 1.34 -3.21
C ALA A 375 -9.36 0.74 -4.54
N LEU A 376 -8.08 0.37 -4.61
CA LEU A 376 -7.49 -0.30 -5.76
C LEU A 376 -8.04 -1.72 -5.93
N GLU A 377 -8.26 -2.43 -4.82
CA GLU A 377 -8.84 -3.77 -4.83
C GLU A 377 -10.28 -3.76 -5.38
N LEU A 378 -11.12 -2.81 -4.96
CA LEU A 378 -12.47 -2.64 -5.50
C LEU A 378 -12.45 -2.25 -6.98
N ARG A 379 -11.56 -1.34 -7.39
CA ARG A 379 -11.39 -0.94 -8.79
C ARG A 379 -11.03 -2.14 -9.67
N ASP A 380 -10.03 -2.92 -9.26
CA ASP A 380 -9.53 -4.04 -10.05
C ASP A 380 -10.59 -5.14 -10.17
N ALA A 381 -11.34 -5.40 -9.09
CA ALA A 381 -12.45 -6.36 -9.11
C ALA A 381 -13.61 -5.90 -10.01
N LEU A 382 -13.98 -4.61 -9.97
CA LEU A 382 -15.00 -4.05 -10.86
C LEU A 382 -14.54 -4.06 -12.32
N ARG A 383 -13.28 -3.75 -12.60
CA ARG A 383 -12.71 -3.81 -13.96
C ARG A 383 -12.81 -5.22 -14.54
N GLN A 384 -12.53 -6.25 -13.74
CA GLN A 384 -12.62 -7.64 -14.17
C GLN A 384 -14.06 -8.06 -14.52
N GLU A 385 -15.05 -7.63 -13.75
CA GLU A 385 -16.45 -8.00 -13.97
C GLU A 385 -17.16 -7.19 -15.05
N THR A 386 -16.75 -5.94 -15.22
CA THR A 386 -17.43 -4.99 -16.12
C THR A 386 -16.70 -4.84 -17.45
N GLY A 387 -15.40 -5.12 -17.50
CA GLY A 387 -14.55 -4.79 -18.64
C GLY A 387 -14.34 -3.29 -18.83
N ALA A 388 -14.81 -2.44 -17.91
CA ALA A 388 -14.68 -1.00 -17.97
C ALA A 388 -13.27 -0.54 -17.60
N GLU A 389 -12.76 0.50 -18.26
CA GLU A 389 -11.54 1.19 -17.84
C GLU A 389 -11.87 2.14 -16.69
N LEU A 390 -11.50 1.75 -15.47
CA LEU A 390 -11.83 2.46 -14.23
C LEU A 390 -10.60 3.19 -13.69
N SER A 391 -10.78 4.46 -13.31
CA SER A 391 -9.74 5.30 -12.70
C SER A 391 -9.33 4.77 -11.31
N ALA A 392 -8.15 5.14 -10.83
CA ALA A 392 -7.75 4.93 -9.44
C ALA A 392 -8.42 5.91 -8.45
N THR A 393 -8.94 7.06 -8.92
CA THR A 393 -9.78 7.98 -8.16
C THR A 393 -11.24 7.51 -8.05
N LEU A 394 -11.60 6.34 -8.58
CA LEU A 394 -13.00 5.90 -8.77
C LEU A 394 -13.90 6.09 -7.54
N LEU A 395 -13.39 5.77 -6.35
CA LEU A 395 -14.14 5.88 -5.10
C LEU A 395 -14.20 7.29 -4.52
N PHE A 396 -13.40 8.22 -5.04
CA PHE A 396 -13.47 9.65 -4.70
C PHE A 396 -14.40 10.39 -5.67
N ASP A 397 -14.34 10.05 -6.97
CA ASP A 397 -15.21 10.63 -7.99
C ASP A 397 -16.66 10.14 -7.87
N HIS A 398 -16.83 8.92 -7.34
CA HIS A 398 -18.11 8.27 -7.10
C HIS A 398 -18.15 7.73 -5.67
N PRO A 399 -18.47 8.57 -4.68
CA PRO A 399 -18.17 8.27 -3.29
C PRO A 399 -19.09 7.23 -2.65
N THR A 400 -20.21 6.89 -3.28
CA THR A 400 -21.17 5.88 -2.78
C THR A 400 -21.35 4.70 -3.73
N PRO A 401 -21.76 3.50 -3.24
CA PRO A 401 -22.14 2.37 -4.08
C PRO A 401 -23.15 2.73 -5.17
N THR A 402 -24.16 3.56 -4.86
CA THR A 402 -25.14 4.06 -5.83
C THR A 402 -24.51 4.96 -6.90
N ALA A 403 -23.63 5.88 -6.52
CA ALA A 403 -22.95 6.76 -7.47
C ALA A 403 -22.05 5.97 -8.42
N LEU A 404 -21.32 4.99 -7.89
CA LEU A 404 -20.43 4.13 -8.66
C LEU A 404 -21.19 3.22 -9.64
N ALA A 405 -22.29 2.61 -9.19
CA ALA A 405 -23.16 1.82 -10.05
C ALA A 405 -23.73 2.64 -11.23
N ARG A 406 -24.07 3.91 -10.99
CA ARG A 406 -24.54 4.82 -12.05
C ARG A 406 -23.45 5.16 -13.05
N HIS A 407 -22.22 5.39 -12.58
CA HIS A 407 -21.07 5.63 -13.45
C HIS A 407 -20.79 4.43 -14.36
N LEU A 408 -20.75 3.22 -13.80
CA LEU A 408 -20.57 1.97 -14.55
C LEU A 408 -21.65 1.79 -15.61
N LEU A 409 -22.90 2.13 -15.29
CA LEU A 409 -24.01 2.05 -16.25
C LEU A 409 -23.79 2.95 -17.47
N GLY A 410 -23.31 4.18 -17.22
CA GLY A 410 -22.99 5.16 -18.26
C GLY A 410 -21.84 4.69 -19.15
N GLN A 411 -20.78 4.13 -18.58
CA GLN A 411 -19.65 3.61 -19.36
C GLN A 411 -20.04 2.40 -20.22
N LEU A 412 -20.76 1.43 -19.65
CA LEU A 412 -21.08 0.16 -20.31
C LEU A 412 -22.13 0.30 -21.43
N LEU A 413 -23.06 1.25 -21.30
CA LEU A 413 -24.13 1.45 -22.31
C LEU A 413 -23.91 2.70 -23.18
N GLY A 414 -23.03 3.63 -22.77
CA GLY A 414 -22.67 4.83 -23.53
C GLY A 414 -21.66 4.59 -24.66
N ALA A 415 -20.79 3.58 -24.53
CA ALA A 415 -19.79 3.23 -25.55
C ALA A 415 -20.42 2.67 -26.86
N GLY A 416 -21.68 2.22 -26.82
CA GLY A 416 -22.39 1.66 -27.99
C GLY A 416 -22.96 2.70 -28.97
N ALA A 417 -22.94 4.00 -28.64
CA ALA A 417 -23.54 5.04 -29.47
C ALA A 417 -22.53 5.83 -30.34
N ALA A 418 -21.23 5.66 -30.11
CA ALA A 418 -20.17 6.41 -30.81
C ALA A 418 -19.41 5.59 -31.88
N GLY A 419 -19.80 4.32 -32.11
CA GLY A 419 -19.10 3.38 -32.99
C GLY A 419 -19.40 3.48 -34.48
N ASP A 420 -20.15 4.48 -34.94
CA ASP A 420 -20.55 4.59 -36.34
C ASP A 420 -20.34 6.02 -36.90
N ALA A 421 -19.08 6.47 -36.88
CA ALA A 421 -18.60 7.55 -37.75
C ALA A 421 -17.07 7.51 -37.92
N GLY A 422 -16.60 7.02 -39.07
CA GLY A 422 -15.38 7.52 -39.72
C GLY A 422 -14.06 6.82 -39.42
N THR A 423 -13.79 5.72 -40.12
CA THR A 423 -12.45 5.17 -40.31
C THR A 423 -11.55 6.14 -41.11
N GLY A 424 -10.40 6.53 -40.56
CA GLY A 424 -9.36 7.30 -41.24
C GLY A 424 -8.05 7.39 -40.44
N ALA A 425 -7.09 6.57 -40.84
CA ALA A 425 -5.70 6.35 -40.38
C ALA A 425 -4.93 7.48 -39.64
N GLY A 426 -4.12 7.04 -38.67
CA GLY A 426 -2.98 7.78 -38.10
C GLY A 426 -2.28 6.99 -37.00
N ASP A 427 -1.33 6.13 -37.39
CA ASP A 427 -0.41 5.38 -36.52
C ASP A 427 0.51 6.33 -35.75
N GLY A 428 0.64 6.15 -34.43
CA GLY A 428 1.49 7.00 -33.58
C GLY A 428 1.29 6.82 -32.07
N GLY A 429 2.08 5.92 -31.47
CA GLY A 429 2.65 6.07 -30.12
C GLY A 429 1.69 5.92 -28.93
N GLY A 430 1.69 4.73 -28.33
CA GLY A 430 1.09 4.51 -27.01
C GLY A 430 1.87 5.18 -25.88
N ALA A 431 1.14 5.87 -25.01
CA ALA A 431 1.50 6.16 -23.62
C ALA A 431 0.18 6.25 -22.83
N GLY A 432 0.13 5.60 -21.66
CA GLY A 432 -1.11 5.30 -20.95
C GLY A 432 -1.77 6.50 -20.25
N GLY A 433 -3.05 6.32 -19.90
CA GLY A 433 -3.75 6.98 -18.78
C GLY A 433 -4.01 8.49 -18.84
N GLY A 434 -3.15 9.30 -19.45
CA GLY A 434 -3.27 10.76 -19.51
C GLY A 434 -3.93 11.22 -20.81
N GLY A 435 -4.83 12.19 -20.71
CA GLY A 435 -5.40 12.85 -21.89
C GLY A 435 -4.34 13.56 -22.74
N LEU A 436 -4.72 13.99 -23.95
CA LEU A 436 -3.81 14.65 -24.90
C LEU A 436 -3.08 15.86 -24.30
N LEU A 437 -3.78 16.66 -23.50
CA LEU A 437 -3.27 17.86 -22.85
C LEU A 437 -2.30 17.54 -21.73
N GLY A 438 -2.61 16.53 -20.90
CA GLY A 438 -1.69 16.02 -19.86
C GLY A 438 -0.42 15.43 -20.46
N GLY A 439 -0.54 14.68 -21.56
CA GLY A 439 0.60 14.17 -22.33
C GLY A 439 1.45 15.29 -22.94
N LEU A 440 0.84 16.38 -23.39
CA LEU A 440 1.54 17.56 -23.90
C LEU A 440 2.24 18.37 -22.82
N PHE A 441 1.68 18.44 -21.60
CA PHE A 441 2.29 19.13 -20.46
C PHE A 441 3.72 18.65 -20.18
N ASN A 442 3.93 17.34 -20.30
CA ASN A 442 5.20 16.69 -20.02
C ASN A 442 6.23 16.78 -21.17
N GLN A 443 5.86 17.36 -22.32
CA GLN A 443 6.75 17.48 -23.48
C GLN A 443 7.77 18.63 -23.29
N PRO A 444 9.04 18.44 -23.69
CA PRO A 444 10.07 19.49 -23.60
C PRO A 444 9.66 20.81 -24.26
N LYS A 445 8.97 20.73 -25.41
CA LYS A 445 8.49 21.90 -26.15
C LYS A 445 7.42 22.70 -25.41
N ALA A 446 6.57 22.04 -24.61
CA ALA A 446 5.57 22.72 -23.80
C ALA A 446 6.23 23.44 -22.61
N ARG A 447 7.29 22.87 -22.04
CA ARG A 447 8.11 23.54 -21.02
C ARG A 447 8.87 24.74 -21.58
N GLU A 448 9.41 24.63 -22.79
CA GLU A 448 10.10 25.75 -23.49
C GLU A 448 9.16 26.93 -23.82
N ASP A 449 7.91 26.67 -24.19
CA ASP A 449 6.87 27.68 -24.43
C ASP A 449 5.73 27.59 -23.38
N SER A 450 6.11 27.65 -22.11
CA SER A 450 5.17 27.54 -20.98
C SER A 450 4.05 28.60 -21.04
N ALA A 451 4.36 29.80 -21.55
CA ALA A 451 3.40 30.89 -21.70
C ALA A 451 2.37 30.60 -22.81
N GLY A 452 2.82 30.15 -23.99
CA GLY A 452 1.93 29.77 -25.09
C GLY A 452 1.07 28.54 -24.74
N TYR A 453 1.63 27.58 -24.01
CA TYR A 453 0.91 26.43 -23.52
C TYR A 453 -0.16 26.82 -22.47
N ALA A 454 0.17 27.71 -21.52
CA ALA A 454 -0.81 28.25 -20.57
C ALA A 454 -1.94 29.02 -21.27
N GLU A 455 -1.61 29.85 -22.28
CA GLU A 455 -2.62 30.57 -23.07
C GLU A 455 -3.58 29.62 -23.80
N LEU A 456 -3.06 28.53 -24.36
CA LEU A 456 -3.86 27.48 -24.97
C LEU A 456 -4.81 26.84 -23.96
N LEU A 457 -4.32 26.46 -22.78
CA LEU A 457 -5.16 25.84 -21.75
C LEU A 457 -6.27 26.76 -21.26
N VAL A 458 -5.99 28.05 -21.06
CA VAL A 458 -7.00 29.04 -20.68
C VAL A 458 -8.08 29.17 -21.75
N LYS A 459 -7.70 29.18 -23.04
CA LYS A 459 -8.68 29.18 -24.15
C LYS A 459 -9.50 27.90 -24.19
N LEU A 460 -8.90 26.74 -23.94
CA LEU A 460 -9.60 25.47 -23.91
C LEU A 460 -10.59 25.38 -22.74
N ALA A 461 -10.22 25.92 -21.57
CA ALA A 461 -11.09 25.98 -20.40
C ALA A 461 -12.38 26.77 -20.67
N GLN A 462 -12.37 27.78 -21.55
CA GLN A 462 -13.57 28.56 -21.91
C GLN A 462 -14.64 27.74 -22.66
N PHE A 463 -14.28 26.58 -23.22
CA PHE A 463 -15.23 25.69 -23.88
C PHE A 463 -15.87 24.69 -22.90
N ARG A 464 -15.44 24.67 -21.64
CA ARG A 464 -16.05 23.84 -20.60
C ARG A 464 -17.45 24.38 -20.30
N PRO A 465 -18.44 23.49 -20.06
CA PRO A 465 -19.70 23.89 -19.45
C PRO A 465 -19.43 24.68 -18.16
N SER A 466 -20.21 25.73 -17.90
CA SER A 466 -20.05 26.55 -16.71
C SER A 466 -21.37 26.84 -16.01
N PHE A 467 -21.27 27.17 -14.72
CA PHE A 467 -22.43 27.51 -13.88
C PHE A 467 -22.26 28.90 -13.22
N THR A 468 -23.40 29.52 -12.96
CA THR A 468 -23.53 30.82 -12.25
C THR A 468 -24.31 30.69 -10.94
N ASP A 469 -25.07 29.60 -10.79
CA ASP A 469 -25.94 29.28 -9.64
C ASP A 469 -25.87 27.77 -9.31
N PRO A 470 -25.95 27.37 -8.03
CA PRO A 470 -25.90 25.96 -7.62
C PRO A 470 -26.92 25.06 -8.33
N GLY A 471 -28.10 25.58 -8.68
CA GLY A 471 -29.14 24.80 -9.36
C GLY A 471 -28.83 24.42 -10.82
N GLN A 472 -27.76 24.99 -11.40
CA GLN A 472 -27.30 24.69 -12.76
C GLN A 472 -26.33 23.51 -12.82
N LEU A 473 -25.82 23.06 -11.67
CA LEU A 473 -24.90 21.94 -11.62
C LEU A 473 -25.63 20.64 -12.02
N SER A 474 -25.06 19.91 -12.98
CA SER A 474 -25.55 18.57 -13.35
C SER A 474 -25.55 17.59 -12.17
N ARG A 475 -24.70 17.84 -11.18
CA ARG A 475 -24.60 17.09 -9.91
C ARG A 475 -24.36 18.06 -8.76
N PRO A 476 -24.99 17.87 -7.59
CA PRO A 476 -24.67 18.70 -6.42
C PRO A 476 -23.16 18.68 -6.14
N ALA A 477 -22.58 19.84 -5.83
CA ALA A 477 -21.19 19.91 -5.41
C ALA A 477 -21.00 19.06 -4.16
N GLY A 478 -20.09 18.10 -4.25
CA GLY A 478 -19.80 17.17 -3.17
C GLY A 478 -18.93 17.80 -2.09
N ILE A 479 -19.07 17.30 -0.88
CA ILE A 479 -18.13 17.50 0.22
C ILE A 479 -17.93 16.13 0.87
N LEU A 480 -16.69 15.78 1.18
CA LEU A 480 -16.34 14.43 1.61
C LEU A 480 -15.94 14.43 3.08
N ARG A 481 -16.60 13.60 3.89
CA ARG A 481 -16.17 13.38 5.28
C ARG A 481 -14.95 12.45 5.29
N LEU A 482 -13.84 12.94 5.81
CA LEU A 482 -12.57 12.22 5.91
C LEU A 482 -12.32 11.62 7.29
N ALA A 483 -12.90 12.21 8.33
CA ALA A 483 -12.88 11.69 9.68
C ALA A 483 -14.22 11.99 10.36
N GLU A 484 -14.67 11.05 11.18
CA GLU A 484 -15.86 11.18 12.02
C GLU A 484 -15.43 11.31 13.49
N GLY A 485 -16.11 12.19 14.23
CA GLY A 485 -15.90 12.37 15.66
C GLY A 485 -17.00 13.21 16.30
N GLY A 486 -17.06 13.23 17.63
CA GLY A 486 -18.22 13.76 18.37
C GLY A 486 -17.98 15.03 19.18
N ALA A 487 -16.78 15.62 19.17
CA ALA A 487 -16.44 16.74 20.06
C ALA A 487 -16.02 18.02 19.30
N GLY A 488 -16.68 19.14 19.64
CA GLY A 488 -16.33 20.51 19.22
C GLY A 488 -16.56 20.85 17.74
N ALA A 489 -15.98 21.98 17.30
CA ALA A 489 -16.14 22.50 15.94
C ALA A 489 -15.66 21.53 14.84
N SER A 490 -16.48 21.36 13.80
CA SER A 490 -16.13 20.60 12.59
C SER A 490 -15.02 21.29 11.80
N LEU A 491 -14.11 20.54 11.22
CA LEU A 491 -13.05 21.09 10.36
C LEU A 491 -13.46 20.91 8.89
N VAL A 492 -13.37 21.98 8.11
CA VAL A 492 -13.67 21.95 6.67
C VAL A 492 -12.47 22.49 5.90
N PHE A 493 -11.78 21.60 5.18
CA PHE A 493 -10.60 21.93 4.40
C PHE A 493 -10.92 22.10 2.92
N CYS A 494 -10.67 23.28 2.37
CA CYS A 494 -10.86 23.61 0.96
C CYS A 494 -9.71 22.99 0.14
N CYS A 495 -10.04 22.15 -0.83
CA CYS A 495 -9.04 21.55 -1.71
C CYS A 495 -8.34 22.61 -2.56
N THR A 496 -7.11 22.33 -2.99
CA THR A 496 -6.37 23.24 -3.85
C THR A 496 -7.02 23.38 -5.23
N MET A 497 -6.61 24.42 -5.96
CA MET A 497 -7.09 24.74 -7.30
C MET A 497 -6.06 24.31 -8.36
N SER A 498 -5.36 23.20 -8.14
CA SER A 498 -4.26 22.72 -8.99
C SER A 498 -4.53 21.32 -9.56
N LEU A 499 -3.60 20.80 -10.35
CA LEU A 499 -3.65 19.44 -10.89
C LEU A 499 -3.87 18.36 -9.82
N LEU A 500 -3.37 18.59 -8.60
CA LEU A 500 -3.50 17.70 -7.44
C LEU A 500 -4.84 17.85 -6.70
N SER A 501 -5.78 18.66 -7.19
CA SER A 501 -7.03 18.94 -6.47
C SER A 501 -7.79 17.66 -6.12
N GLY A 502 -8.16 17.51 -4.85
CA GLY A 502 -9.05 16.46 -4.38
C GLY A 502 -8.96 16.19 -2.88
N ALA A 503 -9.94 15.45 -2.37
CA ALA A 503 -10.05 15.16 -0.94
C ALA A 503 -8.85 14.38 -0.35
N HIS A 504 -8.07 13.69 -1.19
CA HIS A 504 -6.87 12.98 -0.80
C HIS A 504 -5.78 13.90 -0.21
N GLU A 505 -5.77 15.19 -0.57
CA GLU A 505 -4.85 16.21 0.00
C GLU A 505 -4.86 16.21 1.53
N TYR A 506 -6.03 15.96 2.14
CA TYR A 506 -6.22 16.04 3.58
C TYR A 506 -6.41 14.69 4.25
N ALA A 507 -6.34 13.57 3.52
CA ALA A 507 -6.64 12.25 4.09
C ALA A 507 -5.72 11.87 5.27
N ARG A 508 -4.41 12.14 5.14
CA ARG A 508 -3.43 11.89 6.20
C ARG A 508 -3.56 12.86 7.37
N LEU A 509 -3.83 14.15 7.10
CA LEU A 509 -4.16 15.12 8.15
C LEU A 509 -5.41 14.71 8.93
N ALA A 510 -6.48 14.34 8.24
CA ALA A 510 -7.75 13.93 8.82
C ALA A 510 -7.61 12.66 9.69
N SER A 511 -6.67 11.76 9.35
CA SER A 511 -6.42 10.55 10.16
C SER A 511 -6.08 10.88 11.62
N GLY A 512 -5.40 12.01 11.88
CA GLY A 512 -5.08 12.47 13.23
C GLY A 512 -6.28 12.98 14.04
N PHE A 513 -7.44 13.15 13.41
CA PHE A 513 -8.68 13.62 14.05
C PHE A 513 -9.75 12.52 14.19
N ARG A 514 -9.50 11.30 13.71
CA ARG A 514 -10.46 10.19 13.79
C ARG A 514 -10.86 9.89 15.24
N GLY A 515 -12.17 9.81 15.48
CA GLY A 515 -12.74 9.61 16.81
C GLY A 515 -12.74 10.86 17.70
N LEU A 516 -12.14 11.97 17.23
CA LEU A 516 -12.09 13.22 17.95
C LEU A 516 -13.10 14.22 17.37
N ARG A 517 -13.03 14.48 16.06
CA ARG A 517 -13.84 15.50 15.38
C ARG A 517 -14.21 15.12 13.96
N ASP A 518 -15.30 15.71 13.47
CA ASP A 518 -15.61 15.67 12.05
C ASP A 518 -14.61 16.51 11.25
N VAL A 519 -14.03 15.89 10.21
CA VAL A 519 -13.17 16.55 9.23
C VAL A 519 -13.73 16.32 7.85
N TRP A 520 -13.95 17.41 7.12
CA TRP A 520 -14.49 17.45 5.77
C TRP A 520 -13.44 18.00 4.81
N ALA A 521 -13.36 17.42 3.62
CA ALA A 521 -12.69 18.02 2.48
C ALA A 521 -13.74 18.59 1.52
N LEU A 522 -13.50 19.80 1.02
CA LEU A 522 -14.35 20.53 0.10
C LEU A 522 -13.66 20.63 -1.28
N PRO A 523 -13.91 19.68 -2.20
CA PRO A 523 -13.39 19.70 -3.56
C PRO A 523 -13.92 20.88 -4.36
N ASN A 524 -13.14 21.37 -5.31
CA ASN A 524 -13.60 22.37 -6.25
C ASN A 524 -14.33 21.74 -7.45
N PRO A 525 -15.48 22.28 -7.89
CA PRO A 525 -16.19 21.79 -9.08
C PRO A 525 -15.33 21.84 -10.34
N GLY A 526 -15.54 20.90 -11.26
CA GLY A 526 -14.93 20.93 -12.59
C GLY A 526 -13.67 20.09 -12.73
N PHE A 527 -13.13 19.52 -11.65
CA PHE A 527 -11.99 18.61 -11.73
C PHE A 527 -12.40 17.18 -12.10
N GLY A 528 -13.69 16.83 -12.01
CA GLY A 528 -14.25 15.57 -12.49
C GLY A 528 -14.65 15.60 -13.97
N ALA A 529 -14.68 14.42 -14.60
CA ALA A 529 -15.10 14.26 -15.99
C ALA A 529 -16.55 14.72 -16.21
N GLY A 530 -16.75 15.71 -17.09
CA GLY A 530 -18.06 16.25 -17.43
C GLY A 530 -18.64 17.25 -16.42
N GLU A 531 -17.89 17.65 -15.40
CA GLU A 531 -18.31 18.67 -14.45
C GLU A 531 -18.19 20.09 -15.02
N GLU A 532 -19.10 20.96 -14.59
CA GLU A 532 -19.12 22.37 -14.92
C GLU A 532 -18.08 23.18 -14.11
N LEU A 533 -17.45 24.16 -14.75
CA LEU A 533 -16.60 25.15 -14.07
C LEU A 533 -17.42 26.33 -13.54
N PRO A 534 -17.01 26.98 -12.45
CA PRO A 534 -17.62 28.24 -12.05
C PRO A 534 -17.39 29.30 -13.14
N ALA A 535 -18.43 30.06 -13.46
CA ALA A 535 -18.32 31.18 -14.41
C ALA A 535 -17.53 32.36 -13.82
N ASP A 536 -17.61 32.54 -12.50
CA ASP A 536 -16.94 33.59 -11.74
C ASP A 536 -16.78 33.19 -10.26
N LEU A 537 -16.07 34.02 -9.48
CA LEU A 537 -15.75 33.71 -8.08
C LEU A 537 -17.02 33.69 -7.21
N ASP A 538 -17.99 34.55 -7.52
CA ASP A 538 -19.27 34.60 -6.80
C ASP A 538 -20.06 33.29 -6.99
N ALA A 539 -20.04 32.69 -8.18
CA ALA A 539 -20.65 31.41 -8.46
C ALA A 539 -20.01 30.28 -7.64
N LEU A 540 -18.67 30.23 -7.59
CA LEU A 540 -17.93 29.27 -6.75
C LEU A 540 -18.30 29.43 -5.28
N LEU A 541 -18.28 30.67 -4.78
CA LEU A 541 -18.55 30.98 -3.38
C LEU A 541 -19.99 30.65 -2.97
N ARG A 542 -20.98 30.88 -3.84
CA ARG A 542 -22.38 30.47 -3.60
C ARG A 542 -22.49 28.95 -3.41
N VAL A 543 -21.86 28.17 -4.28
CA VAL A 543 -21.87 26.70 -4.19
C VAL A 543 -21.15 26.20 -2.95
N HIS A 544 -19.97 26.76 -2.65
CA HIS A 544 -19.18 26.35 -1.49
C HIS A 544 -19.86 26.73 -0.17
N ALA A 545 -20.39 27.94 -0.04
CA ALA A 545 -21.09 28.37 1.18
C ALA A 545 -22.31 27.47 1.47
N ASP A 546 -23.13 27.22 0.45
CA ASP A 546 -24.29 26.33 0.54
C ASP A 546 -23.89 24.88 0.89
N THR A 547 -22.80 24.37 0.32
CA THR A 547 -22.27 23.03 0.60
C THR A 547 -21.73 22.90 2.03
N VAL A 548 -20.95 23.87 2.48
CA VAL A 548 -20.39 23.88 3.85
C VAL A 548 -21.51 23.96 4.88
N LEU A 549 -22.45 24.89 4.73
CA LEU A 549 -23.53 25.09 5.70
C LEU A 549 -24.46 23.87 5.80
N ARG A 550 -24.69 23.16 4.69
CA ARG A 550 -25.39 21.87 4.73
C ARG A 550 -24.65 20.80 5.51
N ALA A 551 -23.33 20.72 5.36
CA ALA A 551 -22.52 19.67 5.96
C ALA A 551 -22.33 19.87 7.47
N VAL A 552 -22.04 21.11 7.90
CA VAL A 552 -21.76 21.42 9.31
C VAL A 552 -23.03 21.70 10.13
N GLY A 553 -24.18 21.87 9.46
CA GLY A 553 -25.45 22.20 10.10
C GLY A 553 -25.38 23.52 10.88
N ASP A 554 -25.91 23.56 12.09
CA ASP A 554 -25.88 24.74 12.97
C ASP A 554 -24.69 24.76 13.96
N GLY A 555 -23.80 23.77 13.89
CA GLY A 555 -22.64 23.66 14.77
C GLY A 555 -21.54 24.69 14.44
N PRO A 556 -20.62 24.97 15.39
CA PRO A 556 -19.42 25.73 15.08
C PRO A 556 -18.53 24.94 14.11
N TYR A 557 -17.82 25.65 13.24
CA TYR A 557 -16.90 25.04 12.28
C TYR A 557 -15.69 25.92 12.03
N VAL A 558 -14.60 25.28 11.63
CA VAL A 558 -13.34 25.90 11.25
C VAL A 558 -13.13 25.69 9.77
N LEU A 559 -12.82 26.75 9.04
CA LEU A 559 -12.41 26.64 7.65
C LEU A 559 -10.90 26.57 7.57
N GLY A 560 -10.37 25.79 6.64
CA GLY A 560 -8.95 25.83 6.35
C GLY A 560 -8.63 25.44 4.94
N GLY A 561 -7.36 25.55 4.60
CA GLY A 561 -6.86 25.03 3.34
C GLY A 561 -5.36 25.19 3.23
N HIS A 562 -4.79 24.42 2.31
CA HIS A 562 -3.37 24.42 1.98
C HIS A 562 -3.14 25.05 0.61
N SER A 563 -2.12 25.91 0.48
CA SER A 563 -1.75 26.56 -0.78
C SER A 563 -2.95 27.29 -1.40
N GLY A 564 -3.31 26.99 -2.67
CA GLY A 564 -4.52 27.53 -3.31
C GLY A 564 -5.82 27.27 -2.54
N GLY A 565 -5.90 26.18 -1.76
CA GLY A 565 -7.03 25.92 -0.88
C GLY A 565 -7.15 26.93 0.26
N ALA A 566 -6.03 27.49 0.75
CA ALA A 566 -6.04 28.56 1.74
C ALA A 566 -6.60 29.87 1.16
N MET A 567 -6.35 30.15 -0.13
CA MET A 567 -6.93 31.28 -0.84
C MET A 567 -8.45 31.15 -0.90
N VAL A 568 -8.94 29.95 -1.27
CA VAL A 568 -10.38 29.62 -1.26
C VAL A 568 -10.98 29.78 0.14
N ALA A 569 -10.31 29.25 1.16
CA ALA A 569 -10.77 29.38 2.55
C ALA A 569 -10.88 30.84 3.00
N ASN A 570 -9.94 31.71 2.62
CA ASN A 570 -9.99 33.14 2.95
C ASN A 570 -11.19 33.85 2.32
N VAL A 571 -11.46 33.63 1.03
CA VAL A 571 -12.60 34.28 0.36
C VAL A 571 -13.93 33.68 0.81
N LEU A 572 -13.97 32.37 1.08
CA LEU A 572 -15.17 31.68 1.55
C LEU A 572 -15.55 32.08 2.97
N ALA A 573 -14.57 32.21 3.88
CA ALA A 573 -14.82 32.67 5.25
C ALA A 573 -15.46 34.06 5.27
N ARG A 574 -15.02 34.97 4.40
CA ARG A 574 -15.58 36.32 4.28
C ARG A 574 -16.99 36.30 3.71
N GLU A 575 -17.26 35.45 2.73
CA GLU A 575 -18.60 35.31 2.18
C GLU A 575 -19.58 34.73 3.22
N LEU A 576 -19.16 33.74 3.99
CA LEU A 576 -19.95 33.15 5.06
C LEU A 576 -20.21 34.14 6.20
N ASP A 577 -19.22 34.98 6.56
CA ASP A 577 -19.40 36.09 7.49
C ASP A 577 -20.44 37.11 6.97
N ARG A 578 -20.37 37.48 5.67
CA ARG A 578 -21.36 38.35 5.03
C ARG A 578 -22.78 37.77 5.05
N GLN A 579 -22.91 36.45 5.02
CA GLN A 579 -24.18 35.72 5.16
C GLN A 579 -24.64 35.57 6.63
N GLY A 580 -23.89 36.09 7.60
CA GLY A 580 -24.21 36.01 9.03
C GLY A 580 -23.89 34.65 9.67
N ARG A 581 -23.07 33.84 9.00
CA ARG A 581 -22.62 32.52 9.46
C ARG A 581 -21.08 32.47 9.42
N PRO A 582 -20.35 33.26 10.21
CA PRO A 582 -18.88 33.23 10.17
C PRO A 582 -18.33 31.89 10.69
N PRO A 583 -17.22 31.38 10.13
CA PRO A 583 -16.50 30.27 10.75
C PRO A 583 -15.94 30.70 12.11
N ALA A 584 -15.85 29.77 13.05
CA ALA A 584 -15.29 30.04 14.38
C ALA A 584 -13.78 30.37 14.31
N ALA A 585 -13.08 29.76 13.36
CA ALA A 585 -11.68 30.02 13.06
C ALA A 585 -11.36 29.74 11.59
N VAL A 586 -10.22 30.28 11.13
CA VAL A 586 -9.65 30.00 9.81
C VAL A 586 -8.20 29.53 9.93
N VAL A 587 -7.85 28.41 9.30
CA VAL A 587 -6.50 27.84 9.26
C VAL A 587 -5.92 27.96 7.85
N LEU A 588 -4.93 28.83 7.69
CA LEU A 588 -4.27 29.08 6.41
C LEU A 588 -2.92 28.36 6.41
N MET A 589 -2.76 27.35 5.57
CA MET A 589 -1.53 26.55 5.50
C MET A 589 -0.74 26.94 4.26
N ASP A 590 0.44 27.51 4.51
CA ASP A 590 1.49 27.78 3.54
C ASP A 590 1.02 28.37 2.20
N THR A 591 0.44 29.57 2.28
CA THR A 591 -0.08 30.30 1.11
C THR A 591 0.73 31.55 0.83
N TYR A 592 0.83 31.88 -0.47
CA TYR A 592 1.59 33.03 -0.97
C TYR A 592 0.69 33.89 -1.88
N PRO A 593 0.81 35.23 -1.84
CA PRO A 593 0.21 36.11 -2.85
C PRO A 593 0.73 35.77 -4.26
N ALA A 594 -0.09 35.99 -5.28
CA ALA A 594 0.26 35.68 -6.67
C ALA A 594 1.48 36.48 -7.18
N ASP A 595 1.72 37.67 -6.63
CA ASP A 595 2.86 38.55 -6.92
C ASP A 595 4.09 38.31 -6.01
N SER A 596 4.10 37.21 -5.25
CA SER A 596 5.22 36.87 -4.37
C SER A 596 6.49 36.52 -5.15
N GLU A 597 7.61 37.19 -4.82
CA GLU A 597 8.94 36.83 -5.35
C GLU A 597 9.33 35.39 -4.98
N VAL A 598 8.88 34.88 -3.83
CA VAL A 598 9.11 33.50 -3.39
C VAL A 598 8.41 32.53 -4.33
N LEU A 599 7.11 32.75 -4.57
CA LEU A 599 6.31 31.90 -5.47
C LEU A 599 6.87 31.94 -6.90
N GLY A 600 7.24 33.13 -7.39
CA GLY A 600 7.85 33.31 -8.70
C GLY A 600 9.18 32.58 -8.87
N GLY A 601 9.99 32.51 -7.80
CA GLY A 601 11.26 31.78 -7.78
C GLY A 601 11.12 30.25 -7.71
N TRP A 602 9.98 29.74 -7.23
CA TRP A 602 9.70 28.30 -7.07
C TRP A 602 8.68 27.73 -8.06
N VAL A 603 8.35 28.46 -9.11
CA VAL A 603 7.45 27.96 -10.17
C VAL A 603 7.95 26.62 -10.74
N PRO A 604 9.24 26.44 -11.10
CA PRO A 604 9.73 25.16 -11.59
C PRO A 604 9.58 24.03 -10.56
N GLU A 605 9.99 24.26 -9.32
CA GLU A 605 9.92 23.28 -8.22
C GLU A 605 8.47 22.91 -7.86
N LEU A 606 7.52 23.84 -7.97
CA LEU A 606 6.10 23.58 -7.79
C LEU A 606 5.55 22.71 -8.93
N LEU A 607 5.91 23.00 -10.18
CA LEU A 607 5.46 22.20 -11.34
C LEU A 607 6.09 20.81 -11.32
N ASP A 608 7.37 20.70 -10.99
CA ASP A 608 8.06 19.42 -10.83
C ASP A 608 7.47 18.65 -9.64
N GLY A 609 7.26 19.29 -8.50
CA GLY A 609 6.62 18.69 -7.34
C GLY A 609 5.19 18.20 -7.59
N MET A 610 4.43 18.89 -8.43
CA MET A 610 3.10 18.44 -8.91
C MET A 610 3.21 17.26 -9.88
N THR A 611 4.23 17.23 -10.74
CA THR A 611 4.46 16.16 -11.72
C THR A 611 5.01 14.90 -11.06
N GLU A 612 5.92 15.00 -10.10
CA GLU A 612 6.44 13.86 -9.34
C GLU A 612 5.34 13.23 -8.46
N ARG A 613 4.42 14.06 -7.98
CA ARG A 613 3.23 13.62 -7.22
C ARG A 613 2.05 13.29 -8.13
N ASP A 614 2.22 13.30 -9.45
CA ASP A 614 1.34 12.66 -10.45
C ASP A 614 1.36 11.15 -10.19
N SER A 615 0.59 10.76 -9.19
CA SER A 615 0.55 9.41 -8.67
C SER A 615 -0.44 8.57 -9.46
N ALA A 616 -0.31 7.25 -9.36
CA ALA A 616 -1.29 6.32 -9.91
C ALA A 616 -2.74 6.55 -9.44
N TYR A 617 -2.97 7.39 -8.42
CA TYR A 617 -4.27 7.73 -7.88
C TYR A 617 -4.97 8.88 -8.61
N THR A 618 -4.25 9.87 -9.14
CA THR A 618 -4.82 11.12 -9.70
C THR A 618 -4.08 11.54 -10.98
N PRO A 619 -4.17 10.76 -12.07
CA PRO A 619 -3.42 11.04 -13.29
C PRO A 619 -3.84 12.38 -13.89
N MET A 620 -2.86 13.16 -14.35
CA MET A 620 -3.10 14.39 -15.09
C MET A 620 -3.83 14.11 -16.42
N ASP A 621 -5.11 14.46 -16.48
CA ASP A 621 -5.98 14.30 -17.64
C ASP A 621 -6.47 15.64 -18.21
N ASP A 622 -7.13 15.58 -19.37
CA ASP A 622 -7.61 16.79 -20.07
C ASP A 622 -8.60 17.60 -19.22
N TRP A 623 -9.38 16.95 -18.36
CA TRP A 623 -10.38 17.58 -17.51
C TRP A 623 -9.73 18.36 -16.37
N ARG A 624 -8.75 17.77 -15.69
CA ARG A 624 -7.99 18.42 -14.61
C ARG A 624 -7.11 19.54 -15.12
N THR A 625 -6.43 19.34 -16.26
CA THR A 625 -5.59 20.36 -16.88
C THR A 625 -6.43 21.57 -17.31
N THR A 626 -7.59 21.36 -17.94
CA THR A 626 -8.49 22.47 -18.31
C THR A 626 -9.20 23.09 -17.11
N ALA A 627 -9.49 22.33 -16.05
CA ALA A 627 -10.06 22.87 -14.83
C ALA A 627 -9.07 23.80 -14.11
N TRP A 628 -7.84 23.34 -13.88
CA TRP A 628 -6.79 24.18 -13.30
C TRP A 628 -6.63 25.50 -14.06
N ALA A 629 -6.53 25.43 -15.39
CA ALA A 629 -6.44 26.62 -16.23
C ALA A 629 -7.69 27.52 -16.18
N GLY A 630 -8.88 26.93 -16.04
CA GLY A 630 -10.12 27.66 -15.86
C GLY A 630 -10.22 28.38 -14.53
N TYR A 631 -9.52 27.90 -13.49
CA TYR A 631 -9.49 28.52 -12.17
C TYR A 631 -8.46 29.63 -12.00
N LEU A 632 -7.38 29.64 -12.80
CA LEU A 632 -6.34 30.68 -12.74
C LEU A 632 -6.92 32.11 -12.80
N PRO A 633 -7.83 32.46 -13.74
CA PRO A 633 -8.38 33.82 -13.81
C PRO A 633 -9.21 34.23 -12.59
N LEU A 634 -9.78 33.28 -11.85
CA LEU A 634 -10.58 33.58 -10.66
C LEU A 634 -9.74 34.03 -9.47
N PHE A 635 -8.46 33.65 -9.45
CA PHE A 635 -7.55 33.87 -8.32
C PHE A 635 -6.26 34.61 -8.70
N LEU A 636 -6.07 35.00 -9.96
CA LEU A 636 -4.88 35.71 -10.45
C LEU A 636 -4.63 37.01 -9.68
N ASP A 637 -5.71 37.77 -9.42
CA ASP A 637 -5.66 39.04 -8.69
C ASP A 637 -6.01 38.86 -7.20
N TRP A 638 -6.01 37.63 -6.70
CA TRP A 638 -6.30 37.38 -5.29
C TRP A 638 -5.24 38.04 -4.41
N GLN A 639 -5.71 38.68 -3.36
CA GLN A 639 -4.88 39.29 -2.34
C GLN A 639 -5.42 38.92 -0.97
N PRO A 640 -4.54 38.71 0.03
CA PRO A 640 -4.96 38.52 1.40
C PRO A 640 -5.96 39.58 1.83
N ALA A 641 -7.06 39.15 2.44
CA ALA A 641 -8.07 40.05 2.99
C ALA A 641 -8.32 39.76 4.48
N PRO A 642 -8.66 40.78 5.29
CA PRO A 642 -8.91 40.59 6.71
C PRO A 642 -10.16 39.73 6.93
N MET A 643 -10.13 38.94 8.00
CA MET A 643 -11.23 38.10 8.46
C MET A 643 -11.59 38.48 9.90
N THR A 644 -12.84 38.29 10.29
CA THR A 644 -13.32 38.51 11.66
C THR A 644 -12.98 37.34 12.58
N SER A 645 -12.92 36.14 12.03
CA SER A 645 -12.57 34.90 12.73
C SER A 645 -11.11 34.86 13.20
N ALA A 646 -10.86 34.15 14.30
CA ALA A 646 -9.49 33.83 14.73
C ALA A 646 -8.75 33.12 13.59
N THR A 647 -7.51 33.54 13.32
CA THR A 647 -6.75 33.05 12.17
C THR A 647 -5.45 32.41 12.64
N LEU A 648 -5.22 31.16 12.21
CA LEU A 648 -3.95 30.47 12.37
C LEU A 648 -3.24 30.40 11.01
N LEU A 649 -2.00 30.89 10.97
CA LEU A 649 -1.08 30.68 9.86
C LEU A 649 -0.17 29.50 10.17
N VAL A 650 -0.26 28.44 9.38
CA VAL A 650 0.66 27.30 9.44
C VAL A 650 1.72 27.49 8.36
N ARG A 651 3.00 27.48 8.74
CA ARG A 651 4.13 27.69 7.83
C ARG A 651 4.95 26.42 7.71
N ALA A 652 5.45 26.12 6.52
CA ALA A 652 6.46 25.09 6.35
C ALA A 652 7.75 25.44 7.13
N SER A 653 8.42 24.42 7.67
CA SER A 653 9.70 24.58 8.37
C SER A 653 10.92 24.46 7.44
N GLU A 654 10.72 23.86 6.27
CA GLU A 654 11.74 23.65 5.24
C GLU A 654 11.35 24.36 3.94
N PRO A 655 12.31 24.97 3.21
CA PRO A 655 12.03 25.58 1.92
C PRO A 655 11.75 24.50 0.87
N LEU A 656 10.88 24.79 -0.10
CA LEU A 656 10.55 23.84 -1.19
C LEU A 656 11.76 23.52 -2.08
N GLY A 657 12.69 24.47 -2.22
CA GLY A 657 13.89 24.33 -3.02
C GLY A 657 15.04 25.16 -2.47
N GLN A 658 16.11 25.32 -3.25
CA GLN A 658 17.22 26.19 -2.84
C GLN A 658 16.73 27.64 -2.68
N TRP A 659 17.01 28.24 -1.53
CA TRP A 659 16.67 29.64 -1.25
C TRP A 659 17.95 30.47 -1.05
N THR A 660 18.08 31.54 -1.83
CA THR A 660 19.26 32.42 -1.84
C THR A 660 19.00 33.80 -1.22
N GLY A 661 17.77 34.08 -0.80
CA GLY A 661 17.38 35.32 -0.13
C GLY A 661 17.69 35.32 1.37
N GLU A 662 17.10 36.27 2.11
CA GLU A 662 17.27 36.35 3.57
C GLU A 662 16.76 35.08 4.28
N ALA A 663 17.38 34.74 5.42
CA ALA A 663 16.94 33.62 6.25
C ALA A 663 15.46 33.79 6.62
N ASP A 664 14.66 32.72 6.44
CA ASP A 664 13.21 32.70 6.61
C ASP A 664 12.41 33.70 5.73
N GLY A 665 13.06 34.37 4.77
CA GLY A 665 12.43 35.25 3.79
C GLY A 665 11.45 34.51 2.86
N TRP A 666 11.63 33.21 2.71
CA TRP A 666 10.78 32.32 1.92
C TRP A 666 9.52 31.85 2.64
N ARG A 667 9.45 31.99 3.97
CA ARG A 667 8.29 31.47 4.73
C ARG A 667 7.05 32.28 4.40
N SER A 668 5.91 31.60 4.31
CA SER A 668 4.60 32.23 4.13
C SER A 668 4.31 33.27 5.23
N ARG A 669 3.63 34.35 4.83
CA ARG A 669 3.30 35.50 5.71
C ARG A 669 1.86 35.92 5.51
N TRP A 670 1.23 36.36 6.59
CA TRP A 670 -0.12 36.91 6.58
C TRP A 670 -0.13 38.35 7.12
N PRO A 671 -0.67 39.34 6.39
CA PRO A 671 -0.54 40.75 6.78
C PRO A 671 -1.57 41.21 7.83
N TYR A 672 -2.55 40.38 8.18
CA TYR A 672 -3.60 40.69 9.16
C TYR A 672 -3.37 39.94 10.48
N PRO A 673 -4.05 40.29 11.59
CA PRO A 673 -3.89 39.60 12.87
C PRO A 673 -4.06 38.08 12.74
N HIS A 674 -3.07 37.33 13.22
CA HIS A 674 -3.05 35.88 13.20
C HIS A 674 -2.10 35.35 14.29
N GLU A 675 -2.28 34.07 14.64
CA GLU A 675 -1.28 33.27 15.32
C GLU A 675 -0.52 32.42 14.33
N THR A 676 0.65 31.91 14.73
CA THR A 676 1.53 31.17 13.83
C THR A 676 1.99 29.86 14.47
N VAL A 677 1.99 28.80 13.68
CA VAL A 677 2.63 27.51 13.99
C VAL A 677 3.51 27.09 12.82
N ASP A 678 4.67 26.51 13.13
CA ASP A 678 5.54 25.92 12.13
C ASP A 678 5.27 24.40 12.04
N ALA A 679 5.05 23.90 10.84
CA ALA A 679 4.86 22.49 10.55
C ALA A 679 6.12 21.88 9.94
N ALA A 680 6.45 20.66 10.35
CA ALA A 680 7.59 19.92 9.79
C ALA A 680 7.40 19.67 8.30
N GLY A 681 8.49 19.80 7.52
CA GLY A 681 8.50 19.57 6.08
C GLY A 681 8.42 20.85 5.24
N ASP A 682 8.38 20.64 3.93
CA ASP A 682 8.22 21.64 2.88
C ASP A 682 6.74 21.89 2.53
N HIS A 683 6.51 22.76 1.54
CA HIS A 683 5.18 23.11 1.02
C HIS A 683 4.28 21.88 0.75
N PHE A 684 4.80 20.80 0.17
CA PHE A 684 4.01 19.60 -0.09
C PHE A 684 3.99 18.63 1.09
N SER A 685 5.16 18.34 1.67
CA SER A 685 5.31 17.28 2.67
C SER A 685 4.66 17.61 4.02
N MET A 686 4.47 18.89 4.35
CA MET A 686 3.86 19.32 5.61
C MET A 686 2.41 18.82 5.83
N VAL A 687 1.63 18.68 4.74
CA VAL A 687 0.27 18.14 4.80
C VAL A 687 0.24 16.68 4.36
N ALA A 688 0.93 16.37 3.26
CA ALA A 688 0.88 15.04 2.66
C ALA A 688 1.59 13.99 3.51
N ASP A 689 2.81 14.25 3.97
CA ASP A 689 3.63 13.23 4.66
C ASP A 689 3.56 13.39 6.17
N ARG A 690 3.59 14.64 6.65
CA ARG A 690 3.58 15.02 8.07
C ARG A 690 2.19 15.36 8.62
N GLY A 691 1.14 15.03 7.88
CA GLY A 691 -0.26 15.32 8.23
C GLY A 691 -0.66 14.97 9.68
N PRO A 692 -0.35 13.78 10.23
CA PRO A 692 -0.68 13.46 11.62
C PRO A 692 0.01 14.34 12.67
N GLU A 693 1.24 14.79 12.40
CA GLU A 693 1.95 15.71 13.29
C GLU A 693 1.34 17.12 13.22
N LEU A 694 1.00 17.57 12.01
CA LEU A 694 0.26 18.81 11.82
C LEU A 694 -1.10 18.76 12.53
N ALA A 695 -1.82 17.64 12.46
CA ALA A 695 -3.09 17.45 13.16
C ALA A 695 -2.95 17.68 14.68
N ALA A 696 -1.88 17.16 15.29
CA ALA A 696 -1.62 17.35 16.72
C ALA A 696 -1.39 18.84 17.08
N SER A 697 -0.63 19.56 16.26
CA SER A 697 -0.41 21.00 16.44
C SER A 697 -1.71 21.80 16.30
N LEU A 698 -2.55 21.48 15.31
CA LEU A 698 -3.86 22.09 15.13
C LEU A 698 -4.78 21.80 16.31
N GLN A 699 -4.79 20.58 16.84
CA GLN A 699 -5.57 20.24 18.03
C GLN A 699 -5.17 21.07 19.25
N GLY A 700 -3.87 21.24 19.47
CA GLY A 700 -3.37 22.09 20.56
C GLY A 700 -3.85 23.53 20.44
N TRP A 701 -3.82 24.09 19.23
CA TRP A 701 -4.32 25.45 18.99
C TRP A 701 -5.83 25.58 19.16
N LEU A 702 -6.60 24.63 18.61
CA LEU A 702 -8.07 24.59 18.72
C LEU A 702 -8.51 24.48 20.18
N ALA A 703 -7.88 23.61 20.95
CA ALA A 703 -8.16 23.45 22.38
C ALA A 703 -7.88 24.74 23.18
N GLY A 704 -6.88 25.53 22.78
CA GLY A 704 -6.59 26.83 23.38
C GLY A 704 -7.64 27.92 23.08
N HIS A 705 -8.53 27.68 22.11
CA HIS A 705 -9.59 28.59 21.68
C HIS A 705 -11.00 28.11 22.09
N ASP A 706 -11.10 27.08 22.92
CA ASP A 706 -12.36 26.41 23.27
C ASP A 706 -13.15 25.92 22.04
N LEU A 707 -12.46 25.65 20.92
CA LEU A 707 -13.05 25.22 19.66
C LEU A 707 -13.05 23.72 19.53
#